data_AF-A0A7K8WKF5-F1
#
_entry.id   AF-A0A7K8WKF5-F1
#
_cell.length_a   1.000
_cell.length_b   1.000
_cell.length_c   1.000
_cell.angle_alpha   90.00
_cell.angle_beta   90.00
_cell.angle_gamma   90.00
#
_symmetry.space_group_name_H-M   'P 1'
#
loop_
_entity.id
_entity.type
_entity.pdbx_description
1 polymer ?
#
loop_
_entity_poly.entity_id
_entity_poly.type
_entity_poly.pdbx_seq_one_letter_code
_entity_poly.pdbx_strand_id
1 'polypeptide(L)'
;MALSNSVTTCLSQPVHYAICKLGFEKKRTYDINNILSGNGEICWQAVTEHVCYLESDQSVDYIKSIRSLGPVCESVNLYFKSLTKEQFVIQYASWFHWTNCTEVFLEVFDVLQYTETTEVALGLMKLTSCLERALGDVYLLKGNDCPFLLRDLLASEQLAVVFGQSVMNVLRIFIGSPHGLNLRNVLWHGFASPQEIPAKYCAMLLFLTAGLGQLLQTYLLQTKCILIHRPSVIFVNLEELDVFPDLNNETLSIAEELVKLSSFVLKTMLPFWISALTAFKQSRYADSVILLLPQLEAGLRLLFTTINKCPNRLLTAESSAFYTTFDEMLAKHLDNEEVNQLPVVLEEPAMASEFLWDFLNHQEGPRIRDRLSHGEVNLEAFPREVANQIVAFAITLLCRFLDEDMFSLKEHMVIKPLMNCASCYQSRFHPIFRLKQQVLECMKSIHLWSELPTVPEEQVQTIKGLEVNAEASTLILMLSEITSQLLQYMPQNCCSSNDPISSVLTERQLIRLCDVRICTLYSPRPVLEVVAILRKISTHCHQVSEQVIASAEVRYTQWMNKTLRSRQRHNYLRMLNSIKILSPVLRLILILITLELVSVHSVCKKNPFDYQQYLKFLKSVLQYTENLVTYTSPEKNKWDEAMELINKALIKVRKISDRKLMLMHLAT
;
A
#
# COMPACT_ATOMS: atom_id res chain seq x y z
N MET A 1 -9.81 -5.03 -32.12
CA MET A 1 -8.61 -4.16 -32.10
C MET A 1 -8.78 -2.83 -32.86
N ALA A 2 -10.00 -2.28 -33.05
CA ALA A 2 -10.20 -1.03 -33.81
C ALA A 2 -10.48 0.23 -32.94
N LEU A 3 -10.51 0.11 -31.61
CA LEU A 3 -10.98 1.18 -30.72
C LEU A 3 -9.89 2.20 -30.32
N SER A 4 -8.61 1.84 -30.24
CA SER A 4 -7.56 2.75 -29.76
C SER A 4 -7.31 3.95 -30.69
N ASN A 5 -7.67 3.83 -31.98
CA ASN A 5 -7.45 4.87 -32.99
C ASN A 5 -8.54 5.94 -33.05
N SER A 6 -9.71 5.72 -32.42
CA SER A 6 -10.85 6.66 -32.47
C SER A 6 -11.07 7.45 -31.18
N VAL A 7 -10.43 7.06 -30.07
CA VAL A 7 -10.58 7.75 -28.78
C VAL A 7 -9.78 9.05 -28.80
N THR A 8 -10.48 10.18 -28.91
CA THR A 8 -9.92 11.53 -28.90
C THR A 8 -9.92 12.17 -27.50
N THR A 9 -10.69 11.62 -26.57
CA THR A 9 -10.78 12.08 -25.17
C THR A 9 -11.28 10.95 -24.28
N CYS A 10 -10.84 10.93 -23.02
CA CYS A 10 -11.41 10.08 -21.97
C CYS A 10 -12.33 10.87 -21.02
N LEU A 11 -12.56 12.15 -21.29
CA LEU A 11 -13.52 12.97 -20.56
C LEU A 11 -14.90 12.84 -21.20
N SER A 12 -15.95 12.71 -20.39
CA SER A 12 -17.30 12.82 -20.92
C SER A 12 -17.58 14.25 -21.43
N GLN A 13 -18.57 14.40 -22.31
CA GLN A 13 -18.86 15.70 -22.92
C GLN A 13 -19.10 16.84 -21.89
N PRO A 14 -19.88 16.64 -20.80
CA PRO A 14 -20.02 17.66 -19.76
C PRO A 14 -18.71 18.02 -19.06
N VAL A 15 -17.89 17.02 -18.71
CA VAL A 15 -16.61 17.22 -18.00
C VAL A 15 -15.61 17.93 -18.91
N HIS A 16 -15.49 17.48 -20.16
CA HIS A 16 -14.66 18.12 -21.18
C HIS A 16 -15.09 19.57 -21.40
N TYR A 17 -16.39 19.86 -21.48
CA TYR A 17 -16.87 21.25 -21.61
C TYR A 17 -16.49 22.09 -20.39
N ALA A 18 -16.70 21.57 -19.17
CA ALA A 18 -16.37 22.27 -17.94
C ALA A 18 -14.87 22.61 -17.82
N ILE A 19 -13.99 21.66 -18.16
CA ILE A 19 -12.53 21.86 -18.03
C ILE A 19 -11.99 22.70 -19.20
N CYS A 20 -12.30 22.32 -20.43
CA CYS A 20 -11.60 22.85 -21.61
C CYS A 20 -12.23 24.13 -22.18
N LYS A 21 -13.50 24.43 -21.89
CA LYS A 21 -14.26 25.50 -22.58
C LYS A 21 -14.92 26.50 -21.62
N LEU A 22 -15.57 26.03 -20.57
CA LEU A 22 -16.35 26.87 -19.65
C LEU A 22 -15.46 27.91 -18.95
N GLY A 23 -15.88 29.18 -18.96
CA GLY A 23 -15.10 30.30 -18.43
C GLY A 23 -14.05 30.87 -19.39
N PHE A 24 -13.77 30.16 -20.49
CA PHE A 24 -12.85 30.61 -21.54
C PHE A 24 -13.55 30.84 -22.88
N GLU A 25 -14.90 30.84 -22.91
CA GLU A 25 -15.66 31.04 -24.15
C GLU A 25 -15.44 32.42 -24.76
N LYS A 26 -15.05 33.40 -23.94
CA LYS A 26 -14.71 34.76 -24.36
C LYS A 26 -13.31 35.10 -23.86
N LYS A 27 -12.48 35.70 -24.72
CA LYS A 27 -11.21 36.30 -24.31
C LYS A 27 -11.48 37.54 -23.45
N ARG A 28 -11.65 37.34 -22.15
CA ARG A 28 -11.81 38.40 -21.15
C ARG A 28 -10.70 38.25 -20.12
N THR A 29 -10.18 39.38 -19.68
CA THR A 29 -9.22 39.49 -18.59
C THR A 29 -9.72 40.54 -17.62
N TYR A 30 -9.41 40.35 -16.35
CA TYR A 30 -9.53 41.38 -15.31
C TYR A 30 -8.18 42.07 -15.10
N ASP A 31 -8.23 43.33 -14.67
CA ASP A 31 -7.04 44.03 -14.20
C ASP A 31 -6.50 43.31 -12.96
N ILE A 32 -5.23 42.90 -13.02
CA ILE A 32 -4.58 42.16 -11.93
C ILE A 32 -4.52 43.00 -10.65
N ASN A 33 -4.50 44.33 -10.76
CA ASN A 33 -4.49 45.24 -9.60
C ASN A 33 -5.78 45.19 -8.77
N ASN A 34 -6.87 44.62 -9.31
CA ASN A 34 -8.09 44.37 -8.56
C ASN A 34 -8.02 43.07 -7.74
N ILE A 35 -7.13 42.15 -8.12
CA ILE A 35 -6.99 40.81 -7.54
C ILE A 35 -5.75 40.73 -6.64
N LEU A 36 -4.77 41.62 -6.83
CA LEU A 36 -3.54 41.74 -6.06
C LEU A 36 -3.38 43.14 -5.48
N SER A 37 -2.96 43.22 -4.22
CA SER A 37 -2.49 44.48 -3.63
C SER A 37 -1.11 44.84 -4.18
N GLY A 38 -0.71 46.12 -4.04
CA GLY A 38 0.62 46.58 -4.46
C GLY A 38 1.79 45.87 -3.75
N ASN A 39 1.54 45.20 -2.63
CA ASN A 39 2.52 44.42 -1.87
C ASN A 39 2.51 42.92 -2.23
N GLY A 40 1.72 42.50 -3.22
CA GLY A 40 1.61 41.11 -3.65
C GLY A 40 0.65 40.25 -2.83
N GLU A 41 -0.18 40.86 -1.98
CA GLU A 41 -1.21 40.15 -1.22
C GLU A 41 -2.45 39.89 -2.08
N ILE A 42 -3.06 38.72 -1.91
CA ILE A 42 -4.21 38.30 -2.69
C ILE A 42 -5.48 38.94 -2.13
N CYS A 43 -6.20 39.67 -2.97
CA CYS A 43 -7.52 40.21 -2.65
C CYS A 43 -8.57 39.09 -2.73
N TRP A 44 -8.74 38.34 -1.64
CA TRP A 44 -9.71 37.24 -1.57
C TRP A 44 -11.15 37.68 -1.82
N GLN A 45 -11.51 38.93 -1.49
CA GLN A 45 -12.83 39.46 -1.80
C GLN A 45 -13.08 39.47 -3.32
N ALA A 46 -12.15 40.00 -4.12
CA ALA A 46 -12.26 40.03 -5.58
C ALA A 46 -12.36 38.62 -6.20
N VAL A 47 -11.68 37.63 -5.62
CA VAL A 47 -11.77 36.23 -6.08
C VAL A 47 -13.10 35.59 -5.70
N THR A 48 -13.53 35.78 -4.44
CA THR A 48 -14.73 35.12 -3.89
C THR A 48 -16.04 35.73 -4.38
N GLU A 49 -16.04 36.97 -4.85
CA GLU A 49 -17.18 37.61 -5.54
C GLU A 49 -17.60 36.86 -6.82
N HIS A 50 -16.71 36.05 -7.40
CA HIS A 50 -17.02 35.20 -8.55
C HIS A 50 -17.63 33.83 -8.18
N VAL A 51 -17.76 33.52 -6.89
CA VAL A 51 -18.44 32.30 -6.43
C VAL A 51 -19.94 32.57 -6.38
N CYS A 52 -20.69 31.82 -7.19
CA CYS A 52 -22.14 31.88 -7.25
C CYS A 52 -22.76 30.80 -6.37
N TYR A 53 -23.90 31.10 -5.75
CA TYR A 53 -24.65 30.18 -4.90
C TYR A 53 -26.06 29.95 -5.49
N LEU A 54 -26.60 28.75 -5.28
CA LEU A 54 -27.97 28.43 -5.65
C LEU A 54 -28.95 29.10 -4.68
N GLU A 55 -30.02 29.67 -5.22
CA GLU A 55 -31.05 30.36 -4.44
C GLU A 55 -31.77 29.44 -3.45
N SER A 56 -31.86 28.14 -3.77
CA SER A 56 -32.60 27.15 -3.00
C SER A 56 -31.98 26.81 -1.65
N ASP A 57 -30.69 26.49 -1.64
CA ASP A 57 -30.02 25.88 -0.46
C ASP A 57 -28.67 26.54 -0.13
N GLN A 58 -28.33 27.66 -0.80
CA GLN A 58 -27.05 28.35 -0.65
C GLN A 58 -25.83 27.44 -0.93
N SER A 59 -26.01 26.33 -1.64
CA SER A 59 -24.90 25.53 -2.13
C SER A 59 -24.22 26.20 -3.32
N VAL A 60 -22.97 25.83 -3.60
CA VAL A 60 -22.19 26.44 -4.69
C VAL A 60 -22.79 26.06 -6.05
N ASP A 61 -23.13 27.06 -6.86
CA ASP A 61 -23.47 26.90 -8.28
C ASP A 61 -22.16 26.75 -9.07
N TYR A 62 -21.69 25.51 -9.20
CA TYR A 62 -20.39 25.22 -9.81
C TYR A 62 -20.29 25.73 -11.25
N ILE A 63 -21.33 25.59 -12.08
CA ILE A 63 -21.27 25.99 -13.48
C ILE A 63 -21.16 27.50 -13.63
N LYS A 64 -21.98 28.28 -12.89
CA LYS A 64 -21.85 29.75 -12.93
C LYS A 64 -20.52 30.20 -12.34
N SER A 65 -20.07 29.57 -11.26
CA SER A 65 -18.80 29.91 -10.60
C SER A 65 -17.60 29.64 -11.51
N ILE A 66 -17.52 28.47 -12.15
CA ILE A 66 -16.45 28.16 -13.12
C ILE A 66 -16.46 29.18 -14.26
N ARG A 67 -17.63 29.50 -14.81
CA ARG A 67 -17.76 30.51 -15.88
C ARG A 67 -17.25 31.89 -15.44
N SER A 68 -17.53 32.27 -14.21
CA SER A 68 -17.13 33.56 -13.66
C SER A 68 -15.64 33.63 -13.28
N LEU A 69 -15.07 32.53 -12.80
CA LEU A 69 -13.67 32.42 -12.39
C LEU A 69 -12.72 32.26 -13.59
N GLY A 70 -13.17 31.73 -14.73
CA GLY A 70 -12.33 31.54 -15.92
C GLY A 70 -11.49 32.77 -16.32
N PRO A 71 -12.06 33.97 -16.46
CA PRO A 71 -11.30 35.17 -16.77
C PRO A 71 -10.31 35.58 -15.66
N VAL A 72 -10.56 35.23 -14.39
CA VAL A 72 -9.61 35.43 -13.28
C VAL A 72 -8.40 34.51 -13.46
N CYS A 73 -8.63 33.23 -13.78
CA CYS A 73 -7.56 32.28 -14.09
C CYS A 73 -6.69 32.76 -15.26
N GLU A 74 -7.29 33.35 -16.30
CA GLU A 74 -6.56 33.95 -17.42
C GLU A 74 -5.65 35.09 -16.95
N SER A 75 -6.20 36.04 -16.18
CA SER A 75 -5.43 37.17 -15.65
C SER A 75 -4.26 36.74 -14.78
N VAL A 76 -4.47 35.78 -13.88
CA VAL A 76 -3.40 35.24 -13.02
C VAL A 76 -2.31 34.57 -13.85
N ASN A 77 -2.69 33.79 -14.85
CA ASN A 77 -1.74 33.13 -15.75
C ASN A 77 -0.91 34.14 -16.56
N LEU A 78 -1.53 35.19 -17.09
CA LEU A 78 -0.81 36.27 -17.80
C LEU A 78 0.13 37.03 -16.86
N TYR A 79 -0.31 37.29 -15.62
CA TYR A 79 0.52 37.91 -14.61
C TYR A 79 1.75 37.06 -14.27
N PHE A 80 1.58 35.76 -13.99
CA PHE A 80 2.73 34.88 -13.72
C PHE A 80 3.68 34.76 -14.90
N LYS A 81 3.19 34.78 -16.14
CA LYS A 81 4.05 34.84 -17.34
C LYS A 81 4.79 36.17 -17.52
N SER A 82 4.35 37.23 -16.87
CA SER A 82 5.02 38.53 -16.90
C SER A 82 6.17 38.64 -15.89
N LEU A 83 6.23 37.73 -14.91
CA LEU A 83 7.24 37.73 -13.86
C LEU A 83 8.48 36.92 -14.28
N THR A 84 9.66 37.39 -13.87
CA THR A 84 10.85 36.53 -13.84
C THR A 84 10.83 35.60 -12.63
N LYS A 85 11.66 34.55 -12.67
CA LYS A 85 11.81 33.62 -11.53
C LYS A 85 12.22 34.35 -10.25
N GLU A 86 13.14 35.30 -10.34
CA GLU A 86 13.62 36.07 -9.19
C GLU A 86 12.49 36.93 -8.60
N GLN A 87 11.70 37.59 -9.45
CA GLN A 87 10.56 38.39 -9.00
C GLN A 87 9.52 37.51 -8.31
N PHE A 88 9.20 36.35 -8.88
CA PHE A 88 8.27 35.40 -8.29
C PHE A 88 8.77 34.88 -6.94
N VAL A 89 10.03 34.47 -6.84
CA VAL A 89 10.63 33.96 -5.59
C VAL A 89 10.61 35.03 -4.50
N ILE A 90 11.03 36.26 -4.81
CA ILE A 90 11.02 37.39 -3.85
C ILE A 90 9.61 37.65 -3.32
N GLN A 91 8.61 37.58 -4.20
CA GLN A 91 7.24 37.93 -3.86
C GLN A 91 6.46 36.79 -3.18
N TYR A 92 6.70 35.54 -3.57
CA TYR A 92 5.82 34.41 -3.22
C TYR A 92 6.47 33.27 -2.44
N ALA A 93 7.80 33.10 -2.43
CA ALA A 93 8.42 31.91 -1.83
C ALA A 93 8.07 31.74 -0.34
N SER A 94 8.06 32.84 0.42
CA SER A 94 7.71 32.83 1.85
C SER A 94 6.27 32.37 2.11
N TRP A 95 5.37 32.60 1.14
CA TRP A 95 3.96 32.20 1.23
C TRP A 95 3.71 30.72 0.95
N PHE A 96 4.73 29.96 0.56
CA PHE A 96 4.64 28.50 0.38
C PHE A 96 5.25 27.71 1.54
N HIS A 97 5.96 28.35 2.49
CA HIS A 97 6.62 27.65 3.60
C HIS A 97 5.67 26.81 4.45
N TRP A 98 4.42 27.24 4.61
CA TRP A 98 3.40 26.50 5.35
C TRP A 98 3.03 25.13 4.75
N THR A 99 3.46 24.84 3.52
CA THR A 99 3.20 23.56 2.86
C THR A 99 4.27 22.51 3.18
N ASN A 100 5.42 22.93 3.74
CA ASN A 100 6.62 22.11 3.89
C ASN A 100 7.13 21.50 2.55
N CYS A 101 6.72 22.05 1.41
CA CYS A 101 7.11 21.59 0.05
C CYS A 101 7.38 22.78 -0.89
N THR A 102 7.97 23.87 -0.36
CA THR A 102 8.18 25.15 -1.09
C THR A 102 8.78 24.95 -2.49
N GLU A 103 9.80 24.10 -2.61
CA GLU A 103 10.50 23.85 -3.88
C GLU A 103 9.56 23.33 -4.98
N VAL A 104 8.56 22.50 -4.65
CA VAL A 104 7.57 22.00 -5.60
C VAL A 104 6.77 23.16 -6.21
N PHE A 105 6.38 24.15 -5.41
CA PHE A 105 5.61 25.30 -5.90
C PHE A 105 6.47 26.22 -6.77
N LEU A 106 7.77 26.35 -6.46
CA LEU A 106 8.72 27.11 -7.28
C LEU A 106 9.01 26.42 -8.62
N GLU A 107 9.19 25.10 -8.62
CA GLU A 107 9.36 24.29 -9.85
C GLU A 107 8.14 24.45 -10.78
N VAL A 108 6.93 24.44 -10.22
CA VAL A 108 5.71 24.60 -11.01
C VAL A 108 5.61 25.98 -11.65
N PHE A 109 6.15 27.03 -11.02
CA PHE A 109 6.25 28.34 -11.67
C PHE A 109 7.14 28.28 -12.92
N ASP A 110 8.27 27.57 -12.88
CA ASP A 110 9.15 27.41 -14.05
C ASP A 110 8.40 26.73 -15.21
N VAL A 111 7.62 25.68 -14.92
CA VAL A 111 6.80 24.96 -15.91
C VAL A 111 5.82 25.89 -16.63
N LEU A 112 5.20 26.83 -15.93
CA LEU A 112 4.23 27.77 -16.51
C LEU A 112 4.85 28.70 -17.57
N GLN A 113 6.19 28.86 -17.56
CA GLN A 113 6.91 29.70 -18.54
C GLN A 113 7.10 29.00 -19.89
N TYR A 114 7.29 27.68 -19.90
CA TYR A 114 7.69 26.93 -21.10
C TYR A 114 6.52 26.26 -21.86
N THR A 115 5.30 26.29 -21.30
CA THR A 115 4.04 25.80 -21.92
C THR A 115 4.03 24.32 -22.36
N GLU A 116 4.90 23.49 -21.79
CA GLU A 116 4.86 22.04 -22.04
C GLU A 116 3.64 21.42 -21.35
N THR A 117 2.72 20.86 -22.13
CA THR A 117 1.41 20.40 -21.65
C THR A 117 1.51 19.27 -20.62
N THR A 118 2.49 18.38 -20.77
CA THR A 118 2.70 17.25 -19.86
C THR A 118 3.19 17.71 -18.50
N GLU A 119 4.14 18.64 -18.50
CA GLU A 119 4.69 19.24 -17.29
C GLU A 119 3.63 20.07 -16.54
N VAL A 120 2.72 20.75 -17.25
CA VAL A 120 1.58 21.45 -16.62
C VAL A 120 0.69 20.47 -15.84
N ALA A 121 0.38 19.31 -16.41
CA ALA A 121 -0.43 18.29 -15.75
C ALA A 121 0.33 17.64 -14.58
N LEU A 122 1.63 17.36 -14.73
CA LEU A 122 2.49 16.88 -13.64
C LEU A 122 2.53 17.89 -12.49
N GLY A 123 2.76 19.16 -12.80
CA GLY A 123 2.74 20.25 -11.84
C GLY A 123 1.42 20.32 -11.09
N LEU A 124 0.28 20.17 -11.78
CA LEU A 124 -1.03 20.16 -11.14
C LEU A 124 -1.23 18.96 -10.21
N MET A 125 -0.77 17.75 -10.59
CA MET A 125 -0.80 16.57 -9.72
C MET A 125 0.07 16.77 -8.46
N LYS A 126 1.26 17.34 -8.61
CA LYS A 126 2.16 17.68 -7.49
C LYS A 126 1.52 18.74 -6.57
N LEU A 127 1.06 19.87 -7.14
CA LEU A 127 0.41 20.95 -6.39
C LEU A 127 -0.79 20.45 -5.59
N THR A 128 -1.68 19.68 -6.22
CA THR A 128 -2.88 19.19 -5.54
C THR A 128 -2.57 18.25 -4.39
N SER A 129 -1.57 17.38 -4.56
CA SER A 129 -1.13 16.45 -3.51
C SER A 129 -0.46 17.17 -2.34
N CYS A 130 0.45 18.10 -2.61
CA CYS A 130 1.09 18.92 -1.59
C CYS A 130 0.08 19.82 -0.86
N LEU A 131 -0.86 20.42 -1.58
CA LEU A 131 -1.92 21.25 -1.00
C LEU A 131 -2.86 20.42 -0.12
N GLU A 132 -3.28 19.23 -0.56
CA GLU A 132 -4.08 18.32 0.24
C GLU A 132 -3.39 17.95 1.56
N ARG A 133 -2.09 17.60 1.49
CA ARG A 133 -1.28 17.32 2.68
C ARG A 133 -1.20 18.52 3.61
N ALA A 134 -0.91 19.71 3.08
CA ALA A 134 -0.75 20.92 3.86
C ALA A 134 -2.08 21.35 4.53
N LEU A 135 -3.21 21.25 3.82
CA LEU A 135 -4.53 21.52 4.39
C LEU A 135 -4.87 20.54 5.52
N GLY A 136 -4.46 19.28 5.42
CA GLY A 136 -4.62 18.33 6.52
C GLY A 136 -3.80 18.70 7.76
N ASP A 137 -2.60 19.27 7.60
CA ASP A 137 -1.81 19.79 8.73
C ASP A 137 -2.53 20.97 9.40
N VAL A 138 -3.11 21.88 8.60
CA VAL A 138 -3.90 23.01 9.12
C VAL A 138 -5.17 22.53 9.82
N TYR A 139 -5.85 21.52 9.29
CA TYR A 139 -7.04 20.93 9.91
C TYR A 139 -6.73 20.43 11.33
N LEU A 140 -5.57 19.81 11.54
CA LEU A 140 -5.15 19.28 12.84
C LEU A 140 -4.82 20.35 13.89
N LEU A 141 -4.82 21.64 13.53
CA LEU A 141 -4.82 22.73 14.53
C LEU A 141 -6.11 22.75 15.37
N LYS A 142 -7.20 22.18 14.86
CA LYS A 142 -8.53 22.18 15.50
C LYS A 142 -9.18 20.80 15.58
N GLY A 143 -8.93 19.92 14.62
CA GLY A 143 -9.48 18.57 14.59
C GLY A 143 -8.56 17.53 15.23
N ASN A 144 -9.13 16.37 15.58
CA ASN A 144 -8.37 15.24 16.12
C ASN A 144 -7.92 14.27 15.02
N ASP A 145 -8.81 13.96 14.07
CA ASP A 145 -8.53 13.05 12.95
C ASP A 145 -8.85 13.74 11.61
N CYS A 146 -7.86 13.80 10.72
CA CYS A 146 -8.01 14.39 9.39
C CYS A 146 -8.97 13.53 8.53
N PRO A 147 -9.96 14.14 7.85
CA PRO A 147 -10.79 13.42 6.89
C PRO A 147 -9.96 12.71 5.82
N PHE A 148 -10.39 11.50 5.44
CA PHE A 148 -9.70 10.70 4.42
C PHE A 148 -9.90 11.24 3.00
N LEU A 149 -11.09 11.77 2.70
CA LEU A 149 -11.42 12.31 1.38
C LEU A 149 -11.15 13.82 1.30
N LEU A 150 -10.41 14.26 0.29
CA LEU A 150 -10.16 15.69 0.02
C LEU A 150 -11.45 16.53 0.00
N ARG A 151 -12.52 16.02 -0.61
CA ARG A 151 -13.82 16.71 -0.65
C ARG A 151 -14.34 17.04 0.74
N ASP A 152 -14.20 16.09 1.67
CA ASP A 152 -14.72 16.22 3.03
C ASP A 152 -13.78 17.11 3.87
N LEU A 153 -12.47 17.04 3.62
CA LEU A 153 -11.49 17.99 4.16
C LEU A 153 -11.83 19.43 3.76
N LEU A 154 -12.09 19.68 2.47
CA LEU A 154 -12.43 21.02 1.96
C LEU A 154 -13.80 21.53 2.40
N ALA A 155 -14.71 20.62 2.79
CA ALA A 155 -16.02 20.96 3.34
C ALA A 155 -16.01 21.15 4.86
N SER A 156 -14.86 20.96 5.52
CA SER A 156 -14.75 20.98 6.97
C SER A 156 -14.87 22.39 7.56
N GLU A 157 -15.59 22.49 8.69
CA GLU A 157 -15.70 23.73 9.45
C GLU A 157 -14.34 24.18 10.00
N GLN A 158 -13.46 23.23 10.32
CA GLN A 158 -12.13 23.47 10.85
C GLN A 158 -11.29 24.33 9.89
N LEU A 159 -11.30 24.00 8.59
CA LEU A 159 -10.62 24.81 7.59
C LEU A 159 -11.35 26.11 7.30
N ALA A 160 -12.69 26.10 7.32
CA ALA A 160 -13.49 27.32 7.14
C ALA A 160 -13.25 28.36 8.24
N VAL A 161 -12.96 27.94 9.48
CA VAL A 161 -12.59 28.83 10.58
C VAL A 161 -11.23 29.50 10.35
N VAL A 162 -10.29 28.83 9.69
CA VAL A 162 -8.95 29.35 9.43
C VAL A 162 -8.92 30.23 8.18
N PHE A 163 -9.50 29.75 7.08
CA PHE A 163 -9.40 30.38 5.76
C PHE A 163 -10.64 31.16 5.34
N GLY A 164 -11.79 30.91 5.98
CA GLY A 164 -13.08 31.45 5.58
C GLY A 164 -13.84 30.54 4.61
N GLN A 165 -15.17 30.45 4.79
CA GLN A 165 -16.02 29.56 4.01
C GLN A 165 -15.98 29.86 2.50
N SER A 166 -15.99 31.14 2.11
CA SER A 166 -15.95 31.54 0.71
C SER A 166 -14.65 31.13 0.02
N VAL A 167 -13.52 31.20 0.73
CA VAL A 167 -12.21 30.75 0.23
C VAL A 167 -12.20 29.24 0.03
N MET A 168 -12.72 28.48 0.99
CA MET A 168 -12.86 27.02 0.85
C MET A 168 -13.78 26.65 -0.32
N ASN A 169 -14.85 27.42 -0.56
CA ASN A 169 -15.73 27.22 -1.71
C ASN A 169 -15.01 27.43 -3.06
N VAL A 170 -14.06 28.37 -3.15
CA VAL A 170 -13.18 28.50 -4.33
C VAL A 170 -12.40 27.21 -4.55
N LEU A 171 -11.73 26.67 -3.54
CA LEU A 171 -10.97 25.41 -3.66
C LEU A 171 -11.85 24.22 -4.06
N ARG A 172 -13.07 24.14 -3.51
CA ARG A 172 -14.05 23.09 -3.85
C ARG A 172 -14.43 23.08 -5.33
N ILE A 173 -14.45 24.25 -5.98
CA ILE A 173 -14.72 24.38 -7.42
C ILE A 173 -13.59 23.76 -8.25
N PHE A 174 -12.33 23.93 -7.86
CA PHE A 174 -11.18 23.44 -8.63
C PHE A 174 -10.86 21.96 -8.38
N ILE A 175 -10.81 21.52 -7.11
CA ILE A 175 -10.18 20.24 -6.75
C ILE A 175 -11.02 19.34 -5.84
N GLY A 176 -12.18 19.81 -5.35
CA GLY A 176 -12.94 19.08 -4.32
C GLY A 176 -14.14 18.28 -4.83
N SER A 177 -15.07 18.93 -5.53
CA SER A 177 -16.36 18.33 -5.88
C SER A 177 -16.36 17.76 -7.30
N PRO A 178 -16.98 16.58 -7.53
CA PRO A 178 -17.21 16.07 -8.89
C PRO A 178 -18.22 16.92 -9.69
N HIS A 179 -18.96 17.82 -9.02
CA HIS A 179 -19.80 18.82 -9.69
C HIS A 179 -18.99 20.06 -10.13
N GLY A 180 -17.77 20.23 -9.60
CA GLY A 180 -16.81 21.24 -10.03
C GLY A 180 -15.88 20.70 -11.13
N LEU A 181 -14.68 21.29 -11.24
CA LEU A 181 -13.66 20.83 -12.19
C LEU A 181 -13.02 19.50 -11.78
N ASN A 182 -12.96 19.23 -10.48
CA ASN A 182 -12.39 18.00 -9.89
C ASN A 182 -10.99 17.63 -10.44
N LEU A 183 -10.15 18.65 -10.68
CA LEU A 183 -8.89 18.51 -11.43
C LEU A 183 -7.96 17.45 -10.82
N ARG A 184 -7.92 17.36 -9.49
CA ARG A 184 -7.17 16.36 -8.74
C ARG A 184 -7.53 14.95 -9.21
N ASN A 185 -8.81 14.57 -9.13
CA ASN A 185 -9.22 13.20 -9.46
C ASN A 185 -9.18 12.92 -10.96
N VAL A 186 -9.55 13.89 -11.79
CA VAL A 186 -9.51 13.75 -13.26
C VAL A 186 -8.08 13.43 -13.74
N LEU A 187 -7.06 14.07 -13.17
CA LEU A 187 -5.66 13.81 -13.50
C LEU A 187 -5.13 12.52 -12.88
N TRP A 188 -5.29 12.34 -11.57
CA TRP A 188 -4.73 11.17 -10.85
C TRP A 188 -5.33 9.83 -11.30
N HIS A 189 -6.50 9.84 -11.95
CA HIS A 189 -7.13 8.68 -12.56
C HIS A 189 -6.94 8.59 -14.08
N GLY A 190 -6.15 9.48 -14.68
CA GLY A 190 -5.76 9.39 -16.09
C GLY A 190 -6.91 9.61 -17.09
N PHE A 191 -7.86 10.49 -16.77
CA PHE A 191 -8.96 10.82 -17.68
C PHE A 191 -8.61 11.96 -18.65
N ALA A 192 -7.76 12.91 -18.24
CA ALA A 192 -7.38 14.03 -19.07
C ALA A 192 -6.04 13.78 -19.79
N SER A 193 -6.05 14.00 -21.10
CA SER A 193 -4.83 14.05 -21.92
C SER A 193 -4.08 15.37 -21.73
N PRO A 194 -2.78 15.44 -22.09
CA PRO A 194 -1.97 16.63 -21.83
C PRO A 194 -2.58 17.92 -22.39
N GLN A 195 -3.21 17.87 -23.57
CA GLN A 195 -3.77 19.05 -24.24
C GLN A 195 -5.10 19.52 -23.63
N GLU A 196 -5.73 18.71 -22.78
CA GLU A 196 -7.05 19.01 -22.21
C GLU A 196 -6.97 19.80 -20.91
N ILE A 197 -5.79 20.02 -20.34
CA ILE A 197 -5.60 20.75 -19.08
C ILE A 197 -5.03 22.14 -19.36
N PRO A 198 -5.84 23.21 -19.22
CA PRO A 198 -5.34 24.58 -19.32
C PRO A 198 -4.32 24.92 -18.23
N ALA A 199 -3.15 25.43 -18.63
CA ALA A 199 -2.11 25.94 -17.71
C ALA A 199 -2.63 27.00 -16.72
N LYS A 200 -3.71 27.69 -17.09
CA LYS A 200 -4.38 28.70 -16.28
C LYS A 200 -4.89 28.15 -14.95
N TYR A 201 -5.30 26.89 -14.90
CA TYR A 201 -5.71 26.25 -13.65
C TYR A 201 -4.53 25.96 -12.73
N CYS A 202 -3.37 25.60 -13.31
CA CYS A 202 -2.14 25.42 -12.57
C CYS A 202 -1.63 26.75 -11.99
N ALA A 203 -1.62 27.82 -12.79
CA ALA A 203 -1.33 29.17 -12.32
C ALA A 203 -2.29 29.62 -11.21
N MET A 204 -3.60 29.37 -11.37
CA MET A 204 -4.59 29.73 -10.36
C MET A 204 -4.40 28.95 -9.05
N LEU A 205 -4.12 27.64 -9.07
CA LEU A 205 -3.87 26.89 -7.83
C LEU A 205 -2.57 27.32 -7.14
N LEU A 206 -1.52 27.62 -7.90
CA LEU A 206 -0.27 28.17 -7.35
C LEU A 206 -0.54 29.51 -6.66
N PHE A 207 -1.31 30.40 -7.31
CA PHE A 207 -1.75 31.67 -6.74
C PHE A 207 -2.57 31.49 -5.46
N LEU A 208 -3.62 30.67 -5.50
CA LEU A 208 -4.48 30.40 -4.35
C LEU A 208 -3.69 29.82 -3.17
N THR A 209 -2.71 28.95 -3.41
CA THR A 209 -1.87 28.38 -2.35
C THR A 209 -1.06 29.44 -1.61
N ALA A 210 -0.49 30.41 -2.34
CA ALA A 210 0.19 31.54 -1.71
C ALA A 210 -0.78 32.39 -0.86
N GLY A 211 -1.98 32.66 -1.37
CA GLY A 211 -3.02 33.39 -0.63
C GLY A 211 -3.48 32.69 0.63
N LEU A 212 -3.55 31.36 0.63
CA LEU A 212 -3.83 30.57 1.82
C LEU A 212 -2.71 30.74 2.84
N GLY A 213 -1.44 30.75 2.39
CA GLY A 213 -0.30 31.03 3.26
C GLY A 213 -0.40 32.40 3.96
N GLN A 214 -0.85 33.43 3.24
CA GLN A 214 -1.09 34.77 3.79
C GLN A 214 -2.18 34.77 4.88
N LEU A 215 -3.31 34.11 4.61
CA LEU A 215 -4.41 33.97 5.59
C LEU A 215 -3.98 33.17 6.81
N LEU A 216 -3.27 32.05 6.60
CA LEU A 216 -2.78 31.19 7.67
C LEU A 216 -1.79 31.91 8.57
N GLN A 217 -0.85 32.67 8.00
CA GLN A 217 0.09 33.46 8.79
C GLN A 217 -0.64 34.42 9.73
N THR A 218 -1.64 35.13 9.21
CA THR A 218 -2.49 36.03 10.00
C THR A 218 -3.19 35.28 11.13
N TYR A 219 -3.79 34.12 10.83
CA TYR A 219 -4.46 33.28 11.80
C TYR A 219 -3.54 32.79 12.91
N LEU A 220 -2.35 32.27 12.56
CA LEU A 220 -1.37 31.75 13.52
C LEU A 220 -0.84 32.86 14.43
N LEU A 221 -0.61 34.07 13.90
CA LEU A 221 -0.22 35.23 14.70
C LEU A 221 -1.30 35.64 15.71
N GLN A 222 -2.56 35.66 15.30
CA GLN A 222 -3.69 36.03 16.16
C GLN A 222 -3.95 34.98 17.25
N THR A 223 -3.88 33.70 16.89
CA THR A 223 -4.21 32.58 17.80
C THR A 223 -3.01 32.09 18.61
N LYS A 224 -1.79 32.48 18.24
CA LYS A 224 -0.52 31.99 18.80
C LYS A 224 -0.36 30.47 18.69
N CYS A 225 -0.99 29.86 17.68
CA CYS A 225 -0.82 28.46 17.35
C CYS A 225 0.49 28.21 16.59
N ILE A 226 1.01 26.99 16.66
CA ILE A 226 2.15 26.53 15.88
C ILE A 226 1.66 25.45 14.92
N LEU A 227 1.95 25.60 13.63
CA LEU A 227 1.68 24.58 12.63
C LEU A 227 2.71 23.46 12.75
N ILE A 228 2.25 22.22 12.89
CA ILE A 228 3.09 21.02 12.97
C ILE A 228 2.85 20.19 11.72
N HIS A 229 3.93 19.87 11.00
CA HIS A 229 3.88 19.04 9.80
C HIS A 229 3.92 17.56 10.15
N ARG A 230 3.00 16.79 9.56
CA ARG A 230 3.01 15.33 9.70
C ARG A 230 4.21 14.75 8.93
N PRO A 231 4.98 13.81 9.52
CA PRO A 231 6.16 13.24 8.88
C PRO A 231 5.80 12.52 7.58
N SER A 232 6.71 12.60 6.59
CA SER A 232 6.58 11.84 5.35
C SER A 232 6.67 10.33 5.60
N VAL A 233 5.95 9.56 4.80
CA VAL A 233 6.03 8.11 4.77
C VAL A 233 7.35 7.70 4.13
N ILE A 234 8.04 6.78 4.80
CA ILE A 234 9.27 6.16 4.31
C ILE A 234 8.92 4.74 3.85
N PHE A 235 9.33 4.39 2.64
CA PHE A 235 9.22 3.01 2.16
C PHE A 235 10.28 2.15 2.88
N VAL A 236 9.81 1.27 3.76
CA VAL A 236 10.65 0.30 4.47
C VAL A 236 10.73 -1.01 3.70
N ASN A 237 11.76 -1.82 3.97
CA ASN A 237 11.97 -3.15 3.37
C ASN A 237 11.99 -3.14 1.83
N LEU A 238 12.76 -2.22 1.22
CA LEU A 238 12.89 -2.12 -0.24
C LEU A 238 13.33 -3.44 -0.91
N GLU A 239 14.06 -4.28 -0.20
CA GLU A 239 14.43 -5.64 -0.65
C GLU A 239 13.20 -6.52 -0.94
N GLU A 240 12.11 -6.36 -0.19
CA GLU A 240 10.86 -7.08 -0.44
C GLU A 240 10.15 -6.58 -1.71
N LEU A 241 10.50 -5.39 -2.22
CA LEU A 241 9.97 -4.83 -3.45
C LEU A 241 10.80 -5.26 -4.68
N ASP A 242 11.98 -5.87 -4.50
CA ASP A 242 12.86 -6.23 -5.61
C ASP A 242 12.31 -7.43 -6.40
N VAL A 243 11.57 -7.14 -7.47
CA VAL A 243 10.85 -8.12 -8.30
C VAL A 243 11.47 -8.20 -9.69
N PHE A 244 11.68 -7.05 -10.29
CA PHE A 244 12.23 -6.85 -11.61
C PHE A 244 13.69 -6.40 -11.52
N PRO A 245 14.55 -6.85 -12.45
CA PRO A 245 15.92 -6.38 -12.53
C PRO A 245 15.99 -4.87 -12.79
N ASP A 246 17.15 -4.31 -12.49
CA ASP A 246 17.46 -2.90 -12.75
C ASP A 246 17.36 -2.55 -14.24
N LEU A 247 16.61 -1.48 -14.53
CA LEU A 247 16.41 -0.99 -15.89
C LEU A 247 17.64 -0.19 -16.35
N ASN A 248 18.22 -0.63 -17.48
CA ASN A 248 19.32 0.06 -18.14
C ASN A 248 18.83 0.96 -19.30
N ASN A 249 19.74 1.77 -19.86
CA ASN A 249 19.41 2.68 -20.96
C ASN A 249 18.88 1.97 -22.22
N GLU A 250 19.36 0.77 -22.51
CA GLU A 250 18.88 -0.05 -23.64
C GLU A 250 17.41 -0.44 -23.44
N THR A 251 17.07 -0.92 -22.24
CA THR A 251 15.70 -1.29 -21.86
C THR A 251 14.75 -0.10 -21.98
N LEU A 252 15.18 1.08 -21.51
CA LEU A 252 14.37 2.30 -21.60
C LEU A 252 14.21 2.81 -23.04
N SER A 253 15.21 2.63 -23.91
CA SER A 253 15.08 2.96 -25.34
C SER A 253 14.07 2.04 -26.04
N ILE A 254 14.10 0.75 -25.73
CA ILE A 254 13.08 -0.19 -26.24
C ILE A 254 11.70 0.15 -25.68
N ALA A 255 11.61 0.54 -24.40
CA ALA A 255 10.35 1.00 -23.81
C ALA A 255 9.72 2.17 -24.58
N GLU A 256 10.51 3.14 -25.05
CA GLU A 256 10.02 4.24 -25.88
C GLU A 256 9.45 3.79 -27.23
N GLU A 257 9.97 2.71 -27.80
CA GLU A 257 9.41 2.07 -29.00
C GLU A 257 8.12 1.32 -28.67
N LEU A 258 8.12 0.53 -27.59
CA LEU A 258 6.96 -0.22 -27.11
C LEU A 258 5.75 0.67 -26.82
N VAL A 259 5.98 1.84 -26.21
CA VAL A 259 4.95 2.86 -25.94
C VAL A 259 4.22 3.29 -27.21
N LYS A 260 4.91 3.34 -28.36
CA LYS A 260 4.31 3.76 -29.64
C LYS A 260 3.54 2.65 -30.34
N LEU A 261 3.91 1.40 -30.07
CA LEU A 261 3.40 0.22 -30.77
C LEU A 261 2.29 -0.52 -30.01
N SER A 262 2.30 -0.45 -28.67
CA SER A 262 1.39 -1.23 -27.84
C SER A 262 -0.05 -0.72 -27.93
N SER A 263 -1.00 -1.64 -28.08
CA SER A 263 -2.44 -1.33 -28.03
C SER A 263 -2.93 -0.93 -26.64
N PHE A 264 -2.10 -1.11 -25.61
CA PHE A 264 -2.35 -0.65 -24.25
C PHE A 264 -2.32 0.89 -24.12
N VAL A 265 -1.60 1.57 -25.01
CA VAL A 265 -1.40 3.01 -24.94
C VAL A 265 -2.44 3.76 -25.78
N LEU A 266 -3.19 4.66 -25.14
CA LEU A 266 -4.04 5.62 -25.83
C LEU A 266 -3.17 6.66 -26.54
N LYS A 267 -3.43 6.92 -27.82
CA LYS A 267 -2.63 7.86 -28.63
C LYS A 267 -2.56 9.28 -28.04
N THR A 268 -3.67 9.76 -27.48
CA THR A 268 -3.75 11.07 -26.82
C THR A 268 -2.91 11.14 -25.54
N MET A 269 -2.64 9.99 -24.92
CA MET A 269 -1.85 9.85 -23.69
C MET A 269 -0.37 9.56 -23.93
N LEU A 270 0.04 9.29 -25.17
CA LEU A 270 1.42 9.00 -25.56
C LEU A 270 2.46 9.97 -24.95
N PRO A 271 2.23 11.31 -24.90
CA PRO A 271 3.22 12.23 -24.33
C PRO A 271 3.49 12.00 -22.84
N PHE A 272 2.50 11.54 -22.06
CA PHE A 272 2.70 11.19 -20.65
C PHE A 272 3.66 10.02 -20.49
N TRP A 273 3.50 8.97 -21.31
CA TRP A 273 4.38 7.80 -21.28
C TRP A 273 5.84 8.17 -21.59
N ILE A 274 6.07 8.95 -22.64
CA ILE A 274 7.42 9.38 -23.03
C ILE A 274 8.03 10.27 -21.94
N SER A 275 7.26 11.17 -21.35
CA SER A 275 7.72 12.04 -20.27
C SER A 275 8.02 11.25 -18.99
N ALA A 276 7.25 10.21 -18.69
CA ALA A 276 7.52 9.32 -17.56
C ALA A 276 8.85 8.58 -17.71
N LEU A 277 9.14 8.04 -18.91
CA LEU A 277 10.43 7.39 -19.20
C LEU A 277 11.60 8.40 -19.19
N THR A 278 11.36 9.61 -19.69
CA THR A 278 12.36 10.69 -19.67
C THR A 278 12.69 11.12 -18.25
N ALA A 279 11.69 11.31 -17.39
CA ALA A 279 11.86 11.62 -15.98
C ALA A 279 12.68 10.52 -15.26
N PHE A 280 12.42 9.24 -15.56
CA PHE A 280 13.21 8.14 -15.02
C PHE A 280 14.69 8.22 -15.43
N LYS A 281 14.96 8.46 -16.72
CA LYS A 281 16.34 8.65 -17.24
C LYS A 281 17.05 9.82 -16.58
N GLN A 282 16.32 10.86 -16.20
CA GLN A 282 16.81 12.05 -15.52
C GLN A 282 16.91 11.87 -13.99
N SER A 283 16.68 10.67 -13.46
CA SER A 283 16.61 10.39 -12.02
C SER A 283 15.51 11.15 -11.25
N ARG A 284 14.51 11.68 -11.97
CA ARG A 284 13.28 12.25 -11.38
C ARG A 284 12.27 11.12 -11.15
N TYR A 285 12.58 10.25 -10.19
CA TYR A 285 11.84 9.00 -9.95
C TYR A 285 10.40 9.22 -9.52
N ALA A 286 10.13 10.19 -8.63
CA ALA A 286 8.77 10.56 -8.24
C ALA A 286 7.96 11.01 -9.46
N ASP A 287 8.47 11.97 -10.24
CA ASP A 287 7.79 12.50 -11.42
C ASP A 287 7.49 11.40 -12.44
N SER A 288 8.43 10.47 -12.65
CA SER A 288 8.22 9.30 -13.50
C SER A 288 7.00 8.47 -13.06
N VAL A 289 6.92 8.13 -11.78
CA VAL A 289 5.83 7.32 -11.22
C VAL A 289 4.50 8.09 -11.19
N ILE A 290 4.53 9.38 -10.85
CA ILE A 290 3.34 10.26 -10.85
C ILE A 290 2.74 10.34 -12.26
N LEU A 291 3.57 10.44 -13.29
CA LEU A 291 3.11 10.43 -14.68
C LEU A 291 2.59 9.06 -15.11
N LEU A 292 3.27 7.98 -14.71
CA LEU A 292 3.02 6.62 -15.19
C LEU A 292 1.79 5.95 -14.56
N LEU A 293 1.54 6.16 -13.26
CA LEU A 293 0.41 5.53 -12.56
C LEU A 293 -0.95 5.83 -13.19
N PRO A 294 -1.30 7.09 -13.51
CA PRO A 294 -2.54 7.40 -14.23
C PRO A 294 -2.61 6.73 -15.61
N GLN A 295 -1.47 6.52 -16.28
CA GLN A 295 -1.44 5.87 -17.59
C GLN A 295 -1.67 4.37 -17.51
N LEU A 296 -1.15 3.73 -16.47
CA LEU A 296 -1.48 2.33 -16.17
C LEU A 296 -2.98 2.17 -15.93
N GLU A 297 -3.59 3.10 -15.19
CA GLU A 297 -5.03 3.11 -14.95
C GLU A 297 -5.81 3.30 -16.27
N ALA A 298 -5.40 4.27 -17.11
CA ALA A 298 -6.05 4.55 -18.39
C ALA A 298 -5.94 3.37 -19.38
N GLY A 299 -4.77 2.72 -19.49
CA GLY A 299 -4.57 1.55 -20.34
C GLY A 299 -5.38 0.34 -19.88
N LEU A 300 -5.42 0.08 -18.55
CA LEU A 300 -6.28 -0.95 -17.99
C LEU A 300 -7.77 -0.63 -18.20
N ARG A 301 -8.17 0.64 -18.14
CA ARG A 301 -9.56 1.06 -18.40
C ARG A 301 -9.96 0.80 -19.83
N LEU A 302 -9.07 1.06 -20.78
CA LEU A 302 -9.29 0.71 -22.18
C LEU A 302 -9.50 -0.80 -22.37
N LEU A 303 -8.66 -1.63 -21.74
CA LEU A 303 -8.81 -3.09 -21.80
C LEU A 303 -10.10 -3.57 -21.12
N PHE A 304 -10.36 -3.09 -19.91
CA PHE A 304 -11.54 -3.42 -19.12
C PHE A 304 -12.82 -3.18 -19.92
N THR A 305 -12.95 -1.99 -20.51
CA THR A 305 -14.14 -1.59 -21.28
C THR A 305 -14.29 -2.38 -22.56
N THR A 306 -13.18 -2.77 -23.19
CA THR A 306 -13.17 -3.58 -24.41
C THR A 306 -13.57 -5.03 -24.12
N ILE A 307 -12.95 -5.66 -23.13
CA ILE A 307 -13.11 -7.09 -22.84
C ILE A 307 -14.47 -7.35 -22.17
N ASN A 308 -14.89 -6.49 -21.24
CA ASN A 308 -16.20 -6.57 -20.59
C ASN A 308 -17.33 -5.90 -21.42
N LYS A 309 -17.05 -5.45 -22.64
CA LYS A 309 -18.03 -4.85 -23.57
C LYS A 309 -18.84 -3.69 -22.97
N CYS A 310 -18.19 -2.82 -22.20
CA CYS A 310 -18.81 -1.67 -21.53
C CYS A 310 -18.13 -0.33 -21.92
N PRO A 311 -18.19 0.09 -23.20
CA PRO A 311 -17.46 1.26 -23.70
C PRO A 311 -17.79 2.57 -22.97
N ASN A 312 -19.02 2.73 -22.48
CA ASN A 312 -19.44 3.92 -21.73
C ASN A 312 -18.62 4.13 -20.45
N ARG A 313 -18.06 3.04 -19.88
CA ARG A 313 -17.26 3.08 -18.66
C ARG A 313 -15.85 3.65 -18.86
N LEU A 314 -15.47 3.97 -20.09
CA LEU A 314 -14.23 4.66 -20.41
C LEU A 314 -14.28 6.14 -19.98
N LEU A 315 -15.48 6.73 -19.96
CA LEU A 315 -15.71 8.16 -19.79
C LEU A 315 -16.35 8.53 -18.43
N THR A 316 -16.24 7.68 -17.40
CA THR A 316 -16.98 7.79 -16.13
C THR A 316 -16.44 8.81 -15.13
N ALA A 317 -15.93 9.95 -15.59
CA ALA A 317 -15.44 11.03 -14.72
C ALA A 317 -16.56 12.01 -14.25
N GLU A 318 -17.82 11.58 -14.24
CA GLU A 318 -19.00 12.44 -14.04
C GLU A 318 -19.46 12.50 -12.58
N SER A 319 -20.22 13.54 -12.22
CA SER A 319 -20.85 13.66 -10.89
C SER A 319 -21.93 12.61 -10.62
N SER A 320 -22.53 12.05 -11.68
CA SER A 320 -23.62 11.06 -11.63
C SER A 320 -23.15 9.60 -11.65
N ALA A 321 -21.84 9.34 -11.77
CA ALA A 321 -21.30 8.00 -11.90
C ALA A 321 -20.02 7.83 -11.08
N PHE A 322 -19.79 6.63 -10.56
CA PHE A 322 -18.50 6.30 -9.95
C PHE A 322 -17.42 6.17 -11.03
N TYR A 323 -16.20 6.57 -10.66
CA TYR A 323 -15.06 6.53 -11.57
C TYR A 323 -14.63 5.08 -11.79
N THR A 324 -14.34 4.71 -13.04
CA THR A 324 -13.73 3.42 -13.35
C THR A 324 -12.26 3.42 -12.97
N THR A 325 -11.97 3.09 -11.71
CA THR A 325 -10.65 3.11 -11.09
C THR A 325 -10.00 1.71 -11.02
N PHE A 326 -8.75 1.62 -10.56
CA PHE A 326 -8.07 0.33 -10.36
C PHE A 326 -8.92 -0.68 -9.57
N ASP A 327 -9.57 -0.26 -8.48
CA ASP A 327 -10.37 -1.14 -7.64
C ASP A 327 -11.55 -1.76 -8.40
N GLU A 328 -12.24 -0.94 -9.20
CA GLU A 328 -13.39 -1.40 -9.98
C GLU A 328 -12.95 -2.30 -11.14
N MET A 329 -11.85 -1.96 -11.80
CA MET A 329 -11.30 -2.73 -12.92
C MET A 329 -10.72 -4.08 -12.48
N LEU A 330 -10.19 -4.16 -11.26
CA LEU A 330 -9.59 -5.37 -10.69
C LEU A 330 -10.56 -6.15 -9.80
N ALA A 331 -11.82 -5.74 -9.68
CA ALA A 331 -12.84 -6.49 -8.93
C ALA A 331 -13.14 -7.85 -9.59
N LYS A 332 -13.57 -8.83 -8.79
CA LYS A 332 -13.90 -10.18 -9.29
C LYS A 332 -15.14 -10.19 -10.19
N HIS A 333 -16.14 -9.40 -9.81
CA HIS A 333 -17.41 -9.32 -10.50
C HIS A 333 -17.71 -7.86 -10.81
N LEU A 334 -18.46 -7.65 -11.88
CA LEU A 334 -19.05 -6.38 -12.25
C LEU A 334 -20.31 -6.10 -11.40
N ASP A 335 -20.87 -4.90 -11.50
CA ASP A 335 -22.08 -4.50 -10.73
C ASP A 335 -23.31 -5.37 -11.03
N ASN A 336 -23.37 -5.97 -12.21
CA ASN A 336 -24.41 -6.90 -12.64
C ASN A 336 -24.12 -8.37 -12.22
N GLU A 337 -23.15 -8.58 -11.32
CA GLU A 337 -22.67 -9.89 -10.84
C GLU A 337 -21.97 -10.76 -11.89
N GLU A 338 -21.82 -10.29 -13.14
CA GLU A 338 -21.05 -11.01 -14.16
C GLU A 338 -19.56 -11.04 -13.79
N VAL A 339 -18.88 -12.12 -14.19
CA VAL A 339 -17.44 -12.28 -13.94
C VAL A 339 -16.65 -11.26 -14.75
N ASN A 340 -15.85 -10.46 -14.07
CA ASN A 340 -14.93 -9.53 -14.71
C ASN A 340 -13.83 -10.31 -15.44
N GLN A 341 -13.69 -10.05 -16.74
CA GLN A 341 -12.75 -10.76 -17.60
C GLN A 341 -11.34 -10.15 -17.59
N LEU A 342 -11.17 -8.91 -17.12
CA LEU A 342 -9.86 -8.26 -17.10
C LEU A 342 -8.83 -9.03 -16.25
N PRO A 343 -9.13 -9.44 -15.00
CA PRO A 343 -8.17 -10.20 -14.19
C PRO A 343 -7.72 -11.50 -14.86
N VAL A 344 -8.62 -12.21 -15.53
CA VAL A 344 -8.33 -13.43 -16.27
C VAL A 344 -7.36 -13.15 -17.43
N VAL A 345 -7.62 -12.08 -18.18
CA VAL A 345 -6.75 -11.63 -19.28
C VAL A 345 -5.44 -11.05 -18.77
N LEU A 346 -5.33 -10.66 -17.51
CA LEU A 346 -4.06 -10.27 -16.92
C LEU A 346 -3.27 -11.50 -16.47
N GLU A 347 -3.90 -12.46 -15.77
CA GLU A 347 -3.28 -13.60 -15.08
C GLU A 347 -2.59 -14.66 -15.96
N GLU A 348 -3.09 -14.96 -17.16
CA GLU A 348 -2.48 -15.98 -18.03
C GLU A 348 -1.61 -15.33 -19.12
N PRO A 349 -0.26 -15.37 -19.10
CA PRO A 349 0.65 -16.04 -18.15
C PRO A 349 1.33 -15.09 -17.14
N ALA A 350 0.87 -13.84 -17.00
CA ALA A 350 1.52 -12.83 -16.15
C ALA A 350 0.68 -12.60 -14.89
N MET A 351 1.27 -12.68 -13.70
CA MET A 351 0.53 -12.47 -12.44
C MET A 351 0.34 -10.98 -12.13
N ALA A 352 -0.04 -10.22 -13.16
CA ALA A 352 -0.15 -8.76 -13.15
C ALA A 352 -1.23 -8.26 -12.19
N SER A 353 -2.33 -9.01 -12.03
CA SER A 353 -3.35 -8.72 -11.03
C SER A 353 -2.75 -8.75 -9.61
N GLU A 354 -1.94 -9.76 -9.27
CA GLU A 354 -1.30 -9.84 -7.94
C GLU A 354 -0.31 -8.70 -7.72
N PHE A 355 0.48 -8.34 -8.74
CA PHE A 355 1.42 -7.21 -8.65
C PHE A 355 0.68 -5.89 -8.38
N LEU A 356 -0.39 -5.62 -9.14
CA LEU A 356 -1.20 -4.41 -8.96
C LEU A 356 -1.82 -4.35 -7.55
N TRP A 357 -2.38 -5.47 -7.06
CA TRP A 357 -2.94 -5.53 -5.70
C TRP A 357 -1.88 -5.27 -4.62
N ASP A 358 -0.67 -5.82 -4.79
CA ASP A 358 0.46 -5.58 -3.87
C ASP A 358 0.89 -4.12 -3.83
N PHE A 359 1.16 -3.52 -4.98
CA PHE A 359 1.74 -2.18 -5.03
C PHE A 359 0.70 -1.08 -4.76
N LEU A 360 -0.56 -1.31 -5.11
CA LEU A 360 -1.60 -0.28 -5.05
C LEU A 360 -2.51 -0.42 -3.82
N ASN A 361 -2.85 -1.64 -3.38
CA ASN A 361 -4.02 -1.85 -2.51
C ASN A 361 -3.74 -2.52 -1.17
N HIS A 362 -2.84 -3.51 -1.10
CA HIS A 362 -2.64 -4.26 0.15
C HIS A 362 -2.21 -3.33 1.30
N GLN A 363 -2.85 -3.49 2.46
CA GLN A 363 -2.65 -2.58 3.61
C GLN A 363 -1.19 -2.55 4.10
N GLU A 364 -0.54 -3.71 4.11
CA GLU A 364 0.88 -3.89 4.42
C GLU A 364 1.80 -3.68 3.21
N GLY A 365 1.23 -3.39 2.03
CA GLY A 365 1.93 -3.03 0.81
C GLY A 365 2.29 -1.54 0.73
N PRO A 366 3.09 -1.14 -0.27
CA PRO A 366 3.58 0.21 -0.39
C PRO A 366 2.47 1.25 -0.69
N ARG A 367 1.35 0.82 -1.29
CA ARG A 367 0.19 1.68 -1.63
C ARG A 367 0.60 2.96 -2.38
N ILE A 368 1.51 2.81 -3.34
CA ILE A 368 2.28 3.91 -3.94
C ILE A 368 1.39 5.03 -4.50
N ARG A 369 0.27 4.68 -5.12
CA ARG A 369 -0.67 5.63 -5.72
C ARG A 369 -1.33 6.50 -4.66
N ASP A 370 -1.77 5.90 -3.57
CA ASP A 370 -2.41 6.63 -2.47
C ASP A 370 -1.38 7.54 -1.79
N ARG A 371 -0.20 7.00 -1.45
CA ARG A 371 0.87 7.77 -0.78
C ARG A 371 1.31 9.00 -1.60
N LEU A 372 1.46 8.84 -2.92
CA LEU A 372 1.82 9.95 -3.81
C LEU A 372 0.67 10.95 -3.98
N SER A 373 -0.55 10.49 -4.25
CA SER A 373 -1.70 11.37 -4.52
C SER A 373 -2.25 12.11 -3.30
N HIS A 374 -1.87 11.71 -2.10
CA HIS A 374 -2.15 12.41 -0.84
C HIS A 374 -0.95 13.22 -0.31
N GLY A 375 0.14 13.32 -1.09
CA GLY A 375 1.34 14.10 -0.72
C GLY A 375 2.05 13.58 0.52
N GLU A 376 1.98 12.28 0.80
CA GLU A 376 2.56 11.68 2.00
C GLU A 376 4.04 11.35 1.86
N VAL A 377 4.57 11.36 0.63
CA VAL A 377 5.95 11.00 0.32
C VAL A 377 6.78 12.23 -0.02
N ASN A 378 8.03 12.25 0.41
CA ASN A 378 8.99 13.24 -0.07
C ASN A 378 9.37 12.91 -1.52
N LEU A 379 9.04 13.81 -2.46
CA LEU A 379 9.28 13.62 -3.89
C LEU A 379 10.78 13.61 -4.26
N GLU A 380 11.61 14.37 -3.56
CA GLU A 380 13.06 14.43 -3.80
C GLU A 380 13.77 13.15 -3.34
N ALA A 381 13.28 12.56 -2.25
CA ALA A 381 13.83 11.34 -1.65
C ALA A 381 13.08 10.07 -2.10
N PHE A 382 12.35 10.13 -3.22
CA PHE A 382 11.57 8.99 -3.69
C PHE A 382 12.50 7.84 -4.15
N PRO A 383 12.33 6.61 -3.63
CA PRO A 383 13.27 5.52 -3.91
C PRO A 383 13.31 5.13 -5.39
N ARG A 384 14.53 5.00 -5.94
CA ARG A 384 14.76 4.48 -7.30
C ARG A 384 14.17 3.09 -7.46
N GLU A 385 14.31 2.26 -6.43
CA GLU A 385 13.86 0.88 -6.39
C GLU A 385 12.37 0.80 -6.67
N VAL A 386 11.55 1.61 -5.98
CA VAL A 386 10.10 1.67 -6.20
C VAL A 386 9.77 2.07 -7.64
N ALA A 387 10.43 3.11 -8.16
CA ALA A 387 10.21 3.55 -9.54
C ALA A 387 10.62 2.48 -10.56
N ASN A 388 11.74 1.78 -10.33
CA ASN A 388 12.23 0.70 -11.18
C ASN A 388 11.17 -0.39 -11.34
N GLN A 389 10.57 -0.83 -10.24
CA GLN A 389 9.54 -1.88 -10.26
C GLN A 389 8.30 -1.46 -11.07
N ILE A 390 7.86 -0.21 -10.94
CA ILE A 390 6.66 0.28 -11.65
C ILE A 390 6.94 0.48 -13.14
N VAL A 391 8.09 1.04 -13.51
CA VAL A 391 8.46 1.19 -14.92
C VAL A 391 8.66 -0.19 -15.55
N ALA A 392 9.32 -1.13 -14.86
CA ALA A 392 9.54 -2.49 -15.35
C ALA A 392 8.21 -3.22 -15.56
N PHE A 393 7.30 -3.14 -14.58
CA PHE A 393 5.96 -3.69 -14.71
C PHE A 393 5.20 -3.06 -15.88
N ALA A 394 5.27 -1.74 -16.05
CA ALA A 394 4.62 -1.07 -17.17
C ALA A 394 5.15 -1.57 -18.52
N ILE A 395 6.46 -1.78 -18.65
CA ILE A 395 7.07 -2.38 -19.85
C ILE A 395 6.49 -3.77 -20.13
N THR A 396 6.30 -4.60 -19.10
CA THR A 396 5.71 -5.95 -19.28
C THR A 396 4.29 -5.90 -19.84
N LEU A 397 3.47 -4.93 -19.39
CA LEU A 397 2.14 -4.70 -19.94
C LEU A 397 2.21 -4.21 -21.38
N LEU A 398 3.10 -3.27 -21.68
CA LEU A 398 3.28 -2.78 -23.06
C LEU A 398 3.64 -3.94 -24.01
N CYS A 399 4.60 -4.78 -23.64
CA CYS A 399 5.00 -5.96 -24.40
C CYS A 399 3.87 -6.96 -24.59
N ARG A 400 3.08 -7.20 -23.54
CA ARG A 400 1.96 -8.15 -23.56
C ARG A 400 0.90 -7.76 -24.60
N PHE A 401 0.62 -6.46 -24.73
CA PHE A 401 -0.41 -5.93 -25.63
C PHE A 401 0.15 -5.37 -26.95
N LEU A 402 1.32 -5.87 -27.37
CA LEU A 402 1.81 -5.72 -28.75
C LEU A 402 1.10 -6.67 -29.72
N ASP A 403 0.98 -6.24 -30.98
CA ASP A 403 0.53 -7.08 -32.08
C ASP A 403 1.45 -8.31 -32.26
N GLU A 404 0.88 -9.44 -32.67
CA GLU A 404 1.59 -10.73 -32.74
C GLU A 404 2.75 -10.74 -33.74
N ASP A 405 2.70 -9.88 -34.76
CA ASP A 405 3.75 -9.74 -35.77
C ASP A 405 5.06 -9.13 -35.21
N MET A 406 5.05 -8.63 -33.97
CA MET A 406 6.19 -7.96 -33.30
C MET A 406 6.94 -8.89 -32.32
N PHE A 407 7.03 -10.18 -32.63
CA PHE A 407 7.66 -11.20 -31.77
C PHE A 407 9.12 -10.89 -31.39
N SER A 408 9.88 -10.23 -32.28
CA SER A 408 11.29 -9.85 -32.04
C SER A 408 11.48 -8.94 -30.82
N LEU A 409 10.52 -8.06 -30.53
CA LEU A 409 10.57 -7.17 -29.35
C LEU A 409 10.23 -7.92 -28.06
N LYS A 410 9.30 -8.90 -28.12
CA LYS A 410 8.93 -9.72 -26.95
C LYS A 410 10.09 -10.63 -26.51
N GLU A 411 10.87 -11.15 -27.45
CA GLU A 411 12.04 -12.01 -27.20
C GLU A 411 13.36 -11.25 -27.03
N HIS A 412 13.33 -9.92 -27.03
CA HIS A 412 14.54 -9.12 -26.89
C HIS A 412 15.28 -9.43 -25.57
N MET A 413 16.61 -9.50 -25.60
CA MET A 413 17.43 -10.00 -24.48
C MET A 413 17.20 -9.26 -23.15
N VAL A 414 16.93 -7.96 -23.21
CA VAL A 414 16.66 -7.14 -22.01
C VAL A 414 15.19 -7.15 -21.57
N ILE A 415 14.26 -7.54 -22.43
CA ILE A 415 12.81 -7.60 -22.14
C ILE A 415 12.43 -8.96 -21.56
N LYS A 416 13.02 -10.04 -22.08
CA LYS A 416 12.74 -11.41 -21.65
C LYS A 416 12.88 -11.64 -20.13
N PRO A 417 13.90 -11.10 -19.43
CA PRO A 417 13.96 -11.19 -17.97
C PRO A 417 12.77 -10.54 -17.27
N LEU A 418 12.29 -9.38 -17.76
CA LEU A 418 11.12 -8.69 -17.20
C LEU A 418 9.86 -9.56 -17.35
N MET A 419 9.66 -10.14 -18.53
CA MET A 419 8.51 -11.02 -18.80
C MET A 419 8.54 -12.29 -17.93
N ASN A 420 9.72 -12.87 -17.70
CA ASN A 420 9.89 -14.02 -16.81
C ASN A 420 9.61 -13.67 -15.34
N CYS A 421 10.01 -12.49 -14.87
CA CYS A 421 9.68 -12.02 -13.52
C CYS A 421 8.16 -11.82 -13.38
N ALA A 422 7.50 -11.21 -14.37
CA ALA A 422 6.06 -10.97 -14.34
C ALA A 422 5.24 -12.27 -14.36
N SER A 423 5.69 -13.31 -15.08
CA SER A 423 4.99 -14.60 -15.13
C SER A 423 5.15 -15.44 -13.87
N CYS A 424 6.25 -15.26 -13.15
CA CYS A 424 6.53 -15.94 -11.90
C CYS A 424 6.13 -15.14 -10.65
N TYR A 425 5.56 -13.94 -10.82
CA TYR A 425 5.22 -13.08 -9.69
C TYR A 425 4.22 -13.76 -8.74
N GLN A 426 4.45 -13.59 -7.44
CA GLN A 426 3.54 -14.01 -6.39
C GLN A 426 3.37 -12.85 -5.42
N SER A 427 2.16 -12.69 -4.90
CA SER A 427 1.91 -11.64 -3.91
C SER A 427 2.85 -11.76 -2.70
N ARG A 428 3.52 -10.66 -2.37
CA ARG A 428 4.45 -10.48 -1.25
C ARG A 428 3.82 -9.73 -0.08
N PHE A 429 2.72 -9.02 -0.30
CA PHE A 429 2.07 -8.18 0.72
C PHE A 429 0.72 -8.73 1.19
N HIS A 430 0.20 -9.80 0.57
CA HIS A 430 -1.00 -10.48 1.03
C HIS A 430 -0.81 -11.16 2.40
N PRO A 431 -1.82 -11.18 3.29
CA PRO A 431 -1.73 -11.81 4.61
C PRO A 431 -1.26 -13.27 4.62
N ILE A 432 -1.56 -14.04 3.56
CA ILE A 432 -1.09 -15.43 3.39
C ILE A 432 0.43 -15.46 3.26
N PHE A 433 1.02 -14.61 2.42
CA PHE A 433 2.48 -14.54 2.26
C PHE A 433 3.14 -14.05 3.54
N ARG A 434 2.57 -13.02 4.19
CA ARG A 434 3.07 -12.52 5.47
C ARG A 434 3.07 -13.59 6.56
N LEU A 435 2.07 -14.47 6.59
CA LEU A 435 2.07 -15.62 7.51
C LEU A 435 3.22 -16.60 7.21
N LYS A 436 3.52 -16.89 5.94
CA LYS A 436 4.66 -17.74 5.57
C LYS A 436 5.98 -17.16 6.08
N GLN A 437 6.21 -15.86 5.89
CA GLN A 437 7.40 -15.18 6.41
C GLN A 437 7.48 -15.26 7.94
N GLN A 438 6.37 -14.94 8.63
CA GLN A 438 6.30 -15.05 10.10
C GLN A 438 6.64 -16.45 10.61
N VAL A 439 6.17 -17.50 9.92
CA VAL A 439 6.49 -18.89 10.27
C VAL A 439 7.99 -19.17 10.10
N LEU A 440 8.60 -18.74 8.99
CA LEU A 440 10.02 -18.94 8.71
C LEU A 440 10.91 -18.17 9.70
N GLU A 441 10.57 -16.92 10.03
CA GLU A 441 11.26 -16.12 11.05
C GLU A 441 11.14 -16.73 12.45
N CYS A 442 9.96 -17.19 12.83
CA CYS A 442 9.73 -17.90 14.08
C CYS A 442 10.55 -19.20 14.16
N MET A 443 10.59 -19.96 13.08
CA MET A 443 11.41 -21.16 12.98
C MET A 443 12.91 -20.86 13.16
N LYS A 444 13.43 -19.82 12.50
CA LYS A 444 14.83 -19.36 12.66
C LYS A 444 15.12 -18.97 14.12
N SER A 445 14.23 -18.22 14.75
CA SER A 445 14.36 -17.84 16.17
C SER A 445 14.41 -19.07 17.09
N ILE A 446 13.53 -20.05 16.89
CA ILE A 446 13.52 -21.31 17.68
C ILE A 446 14.78 -22.16 17.41
N HIS A 447 15.39 -22.06 16.22
CA HIS A 447 16.63 -22.76 15.90
C HIS A 447 17.78 -22.31 16.81
N LEU A 448 17.86 -21.02 17.17
CA LEU A 448 18.89 -20.48 18.06
C LEU A 448 18.88 -21.10 19.45
N TRP A 449 17.80 -21.79 19.85
CA TRP A 449 17.70 -22.40 21.18
C TRP A 449 18.74 -23.49 21.42
N SER A 450 19.21 -24.19 20.38
CA SER A 450 20.28 -25.19 20.53
C SER A 450 21.64 -24.58 20.81
N GLU A 451 21.80 -23.29 20.52
CA GLU A 451 23.05 -22.53 20.71
C GLU A 451 23.02 -21.72 22.02
N LEU A 452 21.92 -21.77 22.77
CA LEU A 452 21.80 -21.02 24.01
C LEU A 452 22.85 -21.48 25.03
N PRO A 453 23.42 -20.53 25.79
CA PRO A 453 24.47 -20.83 26.73
C PRO A 453 23.96 -21.74 27.85
N THR A 454 24.68 -22.83 28.11
CA THR A 454 24.34 -23.84 29.11
C THR A 454 25.27 -23.77 30.31
N VAL A 455 24.73 -24.03 31.49
CA VAL A 455 25.52 -24.09 32.73
C VAL A 455 26.31 -25.41 32.76
N PRO A 456 27.61 -25.41 33.10
CA PRO A 456 28.41 -26.63 33.21
C PRO A 456 27.77 -27.67 34.15
N GLU A 457 27.73 -28.93 33.73
CA GLU A 457 27.04 -30.03 34.45
C GLU A 457 27.53 -30.19 35.90
N GLU A 458 28.81 -29.95 36.16
CA GLU A 458 29.43 -29.98 37.49
C GLU A 458 28.77 -29.00 38.48
N GLN A 459 28.30 -27.84 37.99
CA GLN A 459 27.63 -26.82 38.80
C GLN A 459 26.12 -27.09 38.97
N VAL A 460 25.55 -27.94 38.12
CA VAL A 460 24.15 -28.37 38.18
C VAL A 460 23.97 -29.50 39.18
N GLN A 461 24.89 -30.47 39.20
CA GLN A 461 24.87 -31.62 40.12
C GLN A 461 24.98 -31.23 41.60
N THR A 462 25.53 -30.05 41.90
CA THR A 462 25.62 -29.51 43.27
C THR A 462 24.26 -29.05 43.82
N ILE A 463 23.23 -28.93 42.97
CA ILE A 463 21.89 -28.47 43.33
C ILE A 463 20.95 -29.68 43.44
N LYS A 464 20.61 -30.07 44.68
CA LYS A 464 19.69 -31.19 44.96
C LYS A 464 18.27 -30.90 44.45
N GLY A 465 17.65 -31.88 43.76
CA GLY A 465 16.21 -31.88 43.45
C GLY A 465 15.80 -31.75 41.97
N LEU A 466 16.70 -31.96 41.01
CA LEU A 466 16.34 -32.18 39.60
C LEU A 466 16.24 -33.70 39.32
N GLU A 467 15.05 -34.28 39.47
CA GLU A 467 14.78 -35.63 38.97
C GLU A 467 14.45 -35.59 37.47
N VAL A 468 14.88 -36.63 36.74
CA VAL A 468 14.52 -36.83 35.32
C VAL A 468 13.05 -37.23 35.26
N ASN A 469 12.18 -36.28 34.91
CA ASN A 469 10.73 -36.45 34.92
C ASN A 469 10.25 -37.51 33.92
N ALA A 470 9.66 -38.60 34.41
CA ALA A 470 8.94 -39.59 33.58
C ALA A 470 7.83 -38.94 32.72
N GLU A 471 7.23 -37.84 33.19
CA GLU A 471 6.22 -37.05 32.48
C GLU A 471 6.77 -36.40 31.19
N ALA A 472 8.06 -36.03 31.16
CA ALA A 472 8.70 -35.46 29.98
C ALA A 472 8.74 -36.49 28.83
N SER A 473 9.07 -37.75 29.15
CA SER A 473 9.12 -38.84 28.18
C SER A 473 7.74 -39.13 27.58
N THR A 474 6.67 -39.08 28.38
CA THR A 474 5.28 -39.23 27.89
C THR A 474 4.89 -38.11 26.93
N LEU A 475 5.25 -36.85 27.25
CA LEU A 475 4.98 -35.70 26.37
C LEU A 475 5.74 -35.81 25.04
N ILE A 476 6.99 -36.25 25.07
CA ILE A 476 7.81 -36.46 23.87
C ILE A 476 7.20 -37.53 22.95
N LEU A 477 6.71 -38.64 23.51
CA LEU A 477 6.01 -39.67 22.73
C LEU A 477 4.72 -39.14 22.10
N MET A 478 3.91 -38.39 22.86
CA MET A 478 2.69 -37.77 22.34
C MET A 478 2.99 -36.75 21.23
N LEU A 479 4.05 -35.95 21.39
CA LEU A 479 4.53 -35.03 20.35
C LEU A 479 4.93 -35.77 19.07
N SER A 480 5.70 -36.84 19.20
CA SER A 480 6.12 -37.66 18.06
C SER A 480 4.91 -38.24 17.33
N GLU A 481 3.94 -38.79 18.07
CA GLU A 481 2.72 -39.37 17.49
C GLU A 481 1.92 -38.33 16.69
N ILE A 482 1.64 -37.16 17.29
CA ILE A 482 0.89 -36.08 16.62
C ILE A 482 1.66 -35.59 15.40
N THR A 483 2.98 -35.40 15.51
CA THR A 483 3.80 -34.92 14.39
C THR A 483 3.75 -35.92 13.22
N SER A 484 3.90 -37.22 13.50
CA SER A 484 3.79 -38.26 12.48
C SER A 484 2.41 -38.29 11.81
N GLN A 485 1.33 -38.08 12.57
CA GLN A 485 -0.02 -37.97 12.01
C GLN A 485 -0.16 -36.76 11.09
N LEU A 486 0.29 -35.58 11.52
CA LEU A 486 0.16 -34.36 10.71
C LEU A 486 0.99 -34.45 9.42
N LEU A 487 2.19 -35.05 9.49
CA LEU A 487 3.07 -35.20 8.33
C LEU A 487 2.51 -36.14 7.25
N GLN A 488 1.55 -37.02 7.57
CA GLN A 488 0.87 -37.86 6.56
C GLN A 488 0.03 -37.04 5.56
N TYR A 489 -0.34 -35.82 5.94
CA TYR A 489 -1.14 -34.92 5.10
C TYR A 489 -0.28 -33.92 4.30
N MET A 490 1.04 -34.11 4.28
CA MET A 490 1.95 -33.33 3.44
C MET A 490 1.62 -33.58 1.95
N PRO A 491 1.65 -32.54 1.10
CA PRO A 491 1.57 -32.73 -0.35
C PRO A 491 2.64 -33.72 -0.82
N GLN A 492 2.30 -34.59 -1.79
CA GLN A 492 3.20 -35.66 -2.25
C GLN A 492 4.60 -35.17 -2.67
N ASN A 493 4.69 -33.94 -3.18
CA ASN A 493 5.95 -33.29 -3.60
C ASN A 493 6.84 -32.86 -2.42
N CYS A 494 6.35 -32.89 -1.18
CA CYS A 494 7.05 -32.45 0.02
C CYS A 494 7.62 -33.61 0.85
N CYS A 495 7.24 -34.86 0.56
CA CYS A 495 7.62 -36.04 1.34
C CYS A 495 9.08 -36.48 1.06
N SER A 496 9.83 -36.79 2.11
CA SER A 496 11.11 -37.52 2.03
C SER A 496 11.03 -38.76 2.93
N SER A 497 11.62 -39.87 2.47
CA SER A 497 11.51 -41.18 3.13
C SER A 497 12.06 -41.20 4.56
N ASN A 498 11.23 -41.71 5.48
CA ASN A 498 11.54 -42.47 6.69
C ASN A 498 12.86 -42.15 7.45
N ASP A 499 12.93 -41.01 8.12
CA ASP A 499 13.91 -40.79 9.20
C ASP A 499 13.25 -40.14 10.44
N PRO A 500 13.75 -40.42 11.66
CA PRO A 500 13.17 -39.91 12.90
C PRO A 500 13.20 -38.38 12.96
N ILE A 501 12.19 -37.79 13.59
CA ILE A 501 11.94 -36.34 13.72
C ILE A 501 13.19 -35.66 14.30
N SER A 502 14.01 -35.07 13.42
CA SER A 502 15.12 -34.19 13.80
C SER A 502 14.73 -32.73 13.53
N SER A 503 15.34 -31.80 14.28
CA SER A 503 15.13 -30.35 14.12
C SER A 503 15.33 -29.87 12.68
N VAL A 504 16.28 -30.49 11.97
CA VAL A 504 16.64 -30.19 10.57
C VAL A 504 15.60 -30.69 9.58
N LEU A 505 14.97 -31.85 9.82
CA LEU A 505 13.92 -32.38 8.95
C LEU A 505 12.65 -31.53 9.01
N THR A 506 12.25 -31.10 10.21
CA THR A 506 11.11 -30.19 10.40
C THR A 506 11.31 -28.86 9.69
N GLU A 507 12.52 -28.33 9.70
CA GLU A 507 12.86 -27.07 9.03
C GLU A 507 12.76 -27.18 7.51
N ARG A 508 13.33 -28.23 6.92
CA ARG A 508 13.21 -28.49 5.47
C ARG A 508 11.75 -28.67 5.05
N GLN A 509 10.93 -29.32 5.88
CA GLN A 509 9.51 -29.53 5.63
C GLN A 509 8.72 -28.22 5.64
N LEU A 510 8.99 -27.34 6.62
CA LEU A 510 8.34 -26.02 6.70
C LEU A 510 8.68 -25.14 5.50
N ILE A 511 9.94 -25.12 5.07
CA ILE A 511 10.37 -24.39 3.87
C ILE A 511 9.58 -24.88 2.65
N ARG A 512 9.55 -26.20 2.41
CA ARG A 512 8.81 -26.80 1.29
C ARG A 512 7.32 -26.48 1.32
N LEU A 513 6.69 -26.51 2.50
CA LEU A 513 5.27 -26.16 2.64
C LEU A 513 5.03 -24.67 2.38
N CYS A 514 5.94 -23.79 2.82
CA CYS A 514 5.85 -22.37 2.55
C CYS A 514 6.06 -22.04 1.06
N ASP A 515 6.77 -22.87 0.31
CA ASP A 515 6.94 -22.72 -1.14
C ASP A 515 5.69 -23.09 -1.95
N VAL A 516 4.71 -23.79 -1.34
CA VAL A 516 3.46 -24.16 -2.02
C VAL A 516 2.70 -22.89 -2.40
N ARG A 517 2.42 -22.71 -3.70
CA ARG A 517 1.63 -21.59 -4.21
C ARG A 517 0.19 -21.67 -3.72
N ILE A 518 -0.32 -20.58 -3.18
CA ILE A 518 -1.69 -20.44 -2.69
C ILE A 518 -2.32 -19.27 -3.42
N CYS A 519 -3.52 -19.45 -3.98
CA CYS A 519 -4.24 -18.36 -4.63
C CYS A 519 -4.50 -17.23 -3.62
N THR A 520 -4.11 -16.01 -3.95
CA THR A 520 -4.32 -14.85 -3.07
C THR A 520 -5.44 -13.94 -3.55
N LEU A 521 -5.66 -13.88 -4.86
CA LEU A 521 -6.67 -13.04 -5.48
C LEU A 521 -8.08 -13.45 -5.06
N TYR A 522 -8.86 -12.44 -4.66
CA TYR A 522 -10.25 -12.58 -4.22
C TYR A 522 -10.45 -13.59 -3.07
N SER A 523 -9.46 -13.68 -2.18
CA SER A 523 -9.50 -14.53 -0.99
C SER A 523 -10.80 -14.31 -0.20
N PRO A 524 -11.65 -15.36 -0.02
CA PRO A 524 -12.91 -15.24 0.69
C PRO A 524 -12.74 -14.78 2.14
N ARG A 525 -13.74 -14.09 2.69
CA ARG A 525 -13.72 -13.63 4.10
C ARG A 525 -13.40 -14.74 5.11
N PRO A 526 -13.96 -15.97 5.00
CA PRO A 526 -13.58 -17.07 5.90
C PRO A 526 -12.09 -17.45 5.85
N VAL A 527 -11.46 -17.34 4.67
CA VAL A 527 -10.00 -17.57 4.51
C VAL A 527 -9.22 -16.49 5.27
N LEU A 528 -9.57 -15.22 5.07
CA LEU A 528 -8.90 -14.11 5.75
C LEU A 528 -9.08 -14.15 7.27
N GLU A 529 -10.26 -14.56 7.77
CA GLU A 529 -10.49 -14.76 9.22
C GLU A 529 -9.58 -15.84 9.80
N VAL A 530 -9.43 -16.97 9.11
CA VAL A 530 -8.52 -18.06 9.53
C VAL A 530 -7.08 -17.58 9.52
N VAL A 531 -6.63 -16.95 8.43
CA VAL A 531 -5.26 -16.41 8.31
C VAL A 531 -4.98 -15.40 9.42
N ALA A 532 -5.93 -14.53 9.76
CA ALA A 532 -5.76 -13.57 10.84
C ALA A 532 -5.53 -14.24 12.21
N ILE A 533 -6.22 -15.35 12.51
CA ILE A 533 -5.99 -16.11 13.74
C ILE A 533 -4.62 -16.81 13.69
N LEU A 534 -4.27 -17.45 12.57
CA LEU A 534 -2.99 -18.14 12.42
C LEU A 534 -1.79 -17.18 12.55
N ARG A 535 -1.89 -15.95 12.01
CA ARG A 535 -0.88 -14.90 12.19
C ARG A 535 -0.69 -14.52 13.65
N LYS A 536 -1.77 -14.37 14.42
CA LYS A 536 -1.67 -14.10 15.87
C LYS A 536 -1.00 -15.26 16.61
N ILE A 537 -1.32 -16.51 16.27
CA ILE A 537 -0.67 -17.69 16.86
C ILE A 537 0.83 -17.66 16.56
N SER A 538 1.23 -17.44 15.30
CA SER A 538 2.64 -17.35 14.88
C SER A 538 3.39 -16.24 15.60
N THR A 539 2.76 -15.06 15.72
CA THR A 539 3.32 -13.90 16.44
C THR A 539 3.61 -14.23 17.90
N HIS A 540 2.67 -14.87 18.60
CA HIS A 540 2.88 -15.28 19.99
C HIS A 540 3.95 -16.37 20.11
N CYS A 541 4.03 -17.33 19.17
CA CYS A 541 5.13 -18.31 19.15
C CYS A 541 6.49 -17.62 19.01
N HIS A 542 6.61 -16.64 18.13
CA HIS A 542 7.84 -15.87 17.95
C HIS A 542 8.20 -15.09 19.22
N GLN A 543 7.22 -14.42 19.84
CA GLN A 543 7.42 -13.68 21.09
C GLN A 543 7.87 -14.59 22.25
N VAL A 544 7.33 -15.81 22.36
CA VAL A 544 7.83 -16.81 23.34
C VAL A 544 9.30 -17.13 23.06
N SER A 545 9.69 -17.27 21.79
CA SER A 545 11.08 -17.50 21.39
C SER A 545 12.01 -16.36 21.80
N GLU A 546 11.64 -15.11 21.52
CA GLU A 546 12.42 -13.95 21.94
C GLU A 546 12.55 -13.86 23.47
N GLN A 547 11.46 -14.11 24.21
CA GLN A 547 11.49 -14.12 25.67
C GLN A 547 12.41 -15.21 26.23
N VAL A 548 12.41 -16.41 25.63
CA VAL A 548 13.28 -17.52 26.03
C VAL A 548 14.74 -17.18 25.78
N ILE A 549 15.07 -16.65 24.60
CA ILE A 549 16.45 -16.26 24.23
C ILE A 549 16.96 -15.19 25.20
N ALA A 550 16.22 -14.09 25.34
CA ALA A 550 16.60 -12.98 26.22
C ALA A 550 16.73 -13.44 27.69
N SER A 551 15.79 -14.25 28.17
CA SER A 551 15.83 -14.78 29.54
C SER A 551 17.02 -15.71 29.74
N ALA A 552 17.33 -16.58 28.77
CA ALA A 552 18.47 -17.49 28.84
C ALA A 552 19.81 -16.74 28.93
N GLU A 553 20.03 -15.75 28.08
CA GLU A 553 21.26 -14.94 28.05
C GLU A 553 21.45 -14.13 29.33
N VAL A 554 20.40 -13.44 29.79
CA VAL A 554 20.44 -12.64 31.02
C VAL A 554 20.70 -13.54 32.24
N ARG A 555 19.99 -14.66 32.35
CA ARG A 555 20.16 -15.58 33.49
C ARG A 555 21.50 -16.28 33.46
N TYR A 556 22.01 -16.67 32.29
CA TYR A 556 23.35 -17.22 32.16
C TYR A 556 24.43 -16.23 32.63
N THR A 557 24.35 -14.98 32.18
CA THR A 557 25.29 -13.92 32.59
C THR A 557 25.24 -13.68 34.09
N GLN A 558 24.04 -13.63 34.68
CA GLN A 558 23.86 -13.50 36.13
C GLN A 558 24.39 -14.72 36.90
N TRP A 559 24.28 -15.92 36.33
CA TRP A 559 24.84 -17.15 36.88
C TRP A 559 26.36 -17.07 36.95
N MET A 560 27.01 -16.76 35.82
CA MET A 560 28.46 -16.67 35.70
C MET A 560 29.05 -15.59 36.62
N ASN A 561 28.36 -14.45 36.74
CA ASN A 561 28.75 -13.36 37.64
C ASN A 561 28.39 -13.65 39.12
N LYS A 562 27.87 -14.84 39.45
CA LYS A 562 27.46 -15.26 40.80
C LYS A 562 26.40 -14.34 41.45
N THR A 563 25.65 -13.59 40.65
CA THR A 563 24.63 -12.64 41.12
C THR A 563 23.24 -13.27 41.26
N LEU A 564 23.01 -14.47 40.70
CA LEU A 564 21.76 -15.21 40.91
C LEU A 564 21.63 -15.77 42.34
N ARG A 565 20.51 -15.47 42.99
CA ARG A 565 20.09 -16.10 44.26
C ARG A 565 19.68 -17.56 44.04
N SER A 566 19.79 -18.40 45.07
CA SER A 566 19.50 -19.84 45.01
C SER A 566 18.13 -20.18 44.37
N ARG A 567 17.05 -19.46 44.75
CA ARG A 567 15.72 -19.66 44.13
C ARG A 567 15.70 -19.34 42.63
N GLN A 568 16.42 -18.31 42.21
CA GLN A 568 16.51 -17.91 40.80
C GLN A 568 17.35 -18.91 40.00
N ARG A 569 18.38 -19.53 40.62
CA ARG A 569 19.16 -20.62 40.04
C ARG A 569 18.29 -21.85 39.76
N HIS A 570 17.49 -22.28 40.73
CA HIS A 570 16.56 -23.40 40.54
C HIS A 570 15.55 -23.13 39.42
N ASN A 571 14.96 -21.93 39.39
CA ASN A 571 14.00 -21.57 38.36
C ASN A 571 14.64 -21.48 36.96
N TYR A 572 15.88 -21.00 36.85
CA TYR A 572 16.63 -21.02 35.59
C TYR A 572 16.91 -22.45 35.10
N LEU A 573 17.27 -23.38 36.00
CA LEU A 573 17.40 -24.79 35.62
C LEU A 573 16.06 -25.41 35.19
N ARG A 574 14.93 -25.04 35.83
CA ARG A 574 13.60 -25.44 35.37
C ARG A 574 13.32 -24.93 33.96
N MET A 575 13.61 -23.67 33.67
CA MET A 575 13.52 -23.11 32.33
C MET A 575 14.31 -23.94 31.32
N LEU A 576 15.60 -24.19 31.58
CA LEU A 576 16.47 -24.97 30.67
C LEU A 576 15.93 -26.40 30.41
N ASN A 577 15.22 -26.99 31.36
CA ASN A 577 14.54 -28.27 31.14
C ASN A 577 13.23 -28.11 30.36
N SER A 578 12.41 -27.11 30.68
CA SER A 578 11.15 -26.84 29.99
C SER A 578 11.35 -26.51 28.51
N ILE A 579 12.41 -25.77 28.15
CA ILE A 579 12.69 -25.40 26.76
C ILE A 579 12.97 -26.61 25.86
N LYS A 580 13.48 -27.72 26.42
CA LYS A 580 13.71 -28.98 25.67
C LYS A 580 12.41 -29.59 25.13
N ILE A 581 11.29 -29.35 25.82
CA ILE A 581 9.96 -29.81 25.40
C ILE A 581 9.21 -28.71 24.65
N LEU A 582 9.34 -27.46 25.10
CA LEU A 582 8.68 -26.33 24.49
C LEU A 582 9.14 -26.09 23.04
N SER A 583 10.43 -26.25 22.72
CA SER A 583 10.94 -26.08 21.35
C SER A 583 10.25 -27.02 20.33
N PRO A 584 10.20 -28.36 20.56
CA PRO A 584 9.41 -29.27 19.73
C PRO A 584 7.92 -28.91 19.64
N VAL A 585 7.30 -28.43 20.72
CA VAL A 585 5.88 -28.03 20.73
C VAL A 585 5.65 -26.81 19.84
N LEU A 586 6.51 -25.79 19.93
CA LEU A 586 6.41 -24.61 19.06
C LEU A 586 6.62 -24.98 17.59
N ARG A 587 7.59 -25.86 17.30
CA ARG A 587 7.81 -26.41 15.94
C ARG A 587 6.57 -27.16 15.43
N LEU A 588 5.93 -27.98 16.26
CA LEU A 588 4.67 -28.65 15.92
C LEU A 588 3.56 -27.64 15.58
N ILE A 589 3.44 -26.56 16.33
CA ILE A 589 2.47 -25.50 16.05
C ILE A 589 2.77 -24.82 14.70
N LEU A 590 4.04 -24.57 14.38
CA LEU A 590 4.43 -24.02 13.08
C LEU A 590 4.08 -24.98 11.92
N ILE A 591 4.29 -26.30 12.10
CA ILE A 591 3.86 -27.31 11.11
C ILE A 591 2.35 -27.24 10.92
N LEU A 592 1.59 -27.21 12.03
CA LEU A 592 0.13 -27.12 12.00
C LEU A 592 -0.34 -25.86 11.27
N ILE A 593 0.24 -24.69 11.58
CA ILE A 593 -0.08 -23.44 10.90
C ILE A 593 0.12 -23.58 9.39
N THR A 594 1.25 -24.14 8.97
CA THR A 594 1.59 -24.20 7.54
C THR A 594 0.72 -25.22 6.79
N LEU A 595 0.40 -26.37 7.38
CA LEU A 595 -0.51 -27.36 6.80
C LEU A 595 -1.94 -26.82 6.65
N GLU A 596 -2.42 -26.11 7.67
CA GLU A 596 -3.72 -25.45 7.63
C GLU A 596 -3.74 -24.31 6.60
N LEU A 597 -2.63 -23.58 6.45
CA LEU A 597 -2.49 -22.52 5.44
C LEU A 597 -2.53 -23.07 4.02
N VAL A 598 -1.80 -24.15 3.72
CA VAL A 598 -1.82 -24.82 2.41
C VAL A 598 -3.24 -25.26 2.03
N SER A 599 -4.02 -25.67 3.03
CA SER A 599 -5.40 -26.14 2.86
C SER A 599 -6.45 -25.05 3.12
N VAL A 600 -6.06 -23.77 3.22
CA VAL A 600 -6.93 -22.72 3.78
C VAL A 600 -8.22 -22.54 3.00
N HIS A 601 -8.18 -22.70 1.67
CA HIS A 601 -9.35 -22.57 0.80
C HIS A 601 -10.42 -23.65 1.04
N SER A 602 -10.04 -24.80 1.62
CA SER A 602 -11.00 -25.84 2.02
C SER A 602 -11.96 -25.37 3.10
N VAL A 603 -11.69 -24.25 3.78
CA VAL A 603 -12.62 -23.65 4.75
C VAL A 603 -13.98 -23.33 4.12
N CYS A 604 -13.99 -22.96 2.84
CA CYS A 604 -15.21 -22.64 2.11
C CYS A 604 -16.12 -23.86 1.89
N LYS A 605 -15.60 -25.08 2.07
CA LYS A 605 -16.36 -26.33 1.95
C LYS A 605 -17.03 -26.74 3.26
N LYS A 606 -16.70 -26.10 4.39
CA LYS A 606 -17.28 -26.45 5.70
C LYS A 606 -18.70 -25.91 5.85
N ASN A 607 -19.59 -26.72 6.44
CA ASN A 607 -20.87 -26.22 6.90
C ASN A 607 -20.68 -25.26 8.11
N PRO A 608 -21.68 -24.43 8.46
CA PRO A 608 -21.55 -23.44 9.53
C PRO A 608 -21.17 -24.04 10.90
N PHE A 609 -21.64 -25.24 11.22
CA PHE A 609 -21.34 -25.91 12.49
C PHE A 609 -19.87 -26.33 12.56
N ASP A 610 -19.37 -27.02 11.54
CA ASP A 610 -17.98 -27.46 11.45
C ASP A 610 -17.01 -26.28 11.36
N TYR A 611 -17.41 -25.20 10.69
CA TYR A 611 -16.66 -23.96 10.64
C TYR A 611 -16.51 -23.33 12.03
N GLN A 612 -17.60 -23.26 12.80
CA GLN A 612 -17.55 -22.75 14.19
C GLN A 612 -16.71 -23.63 15.11
N GLN A 613 -16.80 -24.96 14.99
CA GLN A 613 -15.95 -25.88 15.77
C GLN A 613 -14.48 -25.71 15.43
N TYR A 614 -14.17 -25.54 14.14
CA TYR A 614 -12.82 -25.26 13.66
C TYR A 614 -12.26 -23.93 14.20
N LEU A 615 -13.04 -22.85 14.13
CA LEU A 615 -12.63 -21.57 14.71
C LEU A 615 -12.44 -21.64 16.24
N LYS A 616 -13.30 -22.38 16.96
CA LYS A 616 -13.12 -22.63 18.41
C LYS A 616 -11.83 -23.36 18.71
N PHE A 617 -11.43 -24.29 17.84
CA PHE A 617 -10.14 -24.96 17.95
C PHE A 617 -8.99 -23.97 17.76
N LEU A 618 -8.95 -23.21 16.66
CA LEU A 618 -7.89 -22.22 16.42
C LEU A 618 -7.79 -21.19 17.54
N LYS A 619 -8.93 -20.64 18.00
CA LYS A 619 -8.98 -19.71 19.13
C LYS A 619 -8.42 -20.32 20.42
N SER A 620 -8.51 -21.63 20.60
CA SER A 620 -7.91 -22.28 21.75
C SER A 620 -6.41 -22.51 21.63
N VAL A 621 -5.89 -22.71 20.41
CA VAL A 621 -4.45 -22.70 20.16
C VAL A 621 -3.90 -21.28 20.36
N LEU A 622 -4.65 -20.25 19.94
CA LEU A 622 -4.33 -18.86 20.21
C LEU A 622 -4.29 -18.56 21.72
N GLN A 623 -5.32 -18.94 22.46
CA GLN A 623 -5.33 -18.76 23.92
C GLN A 623 -4.16 -19.49 24.60
N TYR A 624 -3.78 -20.66 24.08
CA TYR A 624 -2.62 -21.40 24.54
C TYR A 624 -1.32 -20.59 24.34
N THR A 625 -1.09 -20.04 23.15
CA THR A 625 0.12 -19.25 22.88
C THR A 625 0.14 -17.91 23.63
N GLU A 626 -1.00 -17.25 23.82
CA GLU A 626 -1.15 -16.06 24.68
C GLU A 626 -0.76 -16.34 26.14
N ASN A 627 -1.21 -17.48 26.67
CA ASN A 627 -0.87 -17.90 28.01
C ASN A 627 0.62 -18.25 28.13
N LEU A 628 1.21 -18.88 27.10
CA LEU A 628 2.65 -19.12 27.07
C LEU A 628 3.44 -17.81 27.12
N VAL A 629 3.12 -16.82 26.29
CA VAL A 629 3.76 -15.48 26.32
C VAL A 629 3.71 -14.88 27.73
N THR A 630 2.58 -15.04 28.42
CA THR A 630 2.43 -14.57 29.79
C THR A 630 3.37 -15.33 30.75
N TYR A 631 3.45 -16.66 30.63
CA TYR A 631 4.22 -17.50 31.55
C TYR A 631 5.73 -17.45 31.31
N THR A 632 6.17 -17.29 30.06
CA THR A 632 7.58 -17.17 29.68
C THR A 632 8.13 -15.75 29.81
N SER A 633 7.28 -14.77 30.13
CA SER A 633 7.71 -13.40 30.41
C SER A 633 8.71 -13.33 31.58
N PRO A 634 9.73 -12.44 31.51
CA PRO A 634 10.69 -12.26 32.59
C PRO A 634 10.03 -11.94 33.95
N GLU A 635 8.87 -11.28 33.95
CA GLU A 635 8.13 -10.88 35.14
C GLU A 635 7.41 -12.05 35.81
N LYS A 636 6.78 -12.94 35.04
CA LYS A 636 6.02 -14.08 35.59
C LYS A 636 6.91 -15.28 35.83
N ASN A 637 7.69 -15.68 34.82
CA ASN A 637 8.71 -16.72 34.91
C ASN A 637 8.19 -18.07 35.47
N LYS A 638 7.06 -18.53 34.92
CA LYS A 638 6.19 -19.63 35.38
C LYS A 638 6.35 -20.90 34.53
N TRP A 639 7.50 -21.58 34.67
CA TRP A 639 7.86 -22.73 33.83
C TRP A 639 7.08 -24.02 34.15
N ASP A 640 6.71 -24.24 35.41
CA ASP A 640 5.94 -25.43 35.80
C ASP A 640 4.50 -25.33 35.24
N GLU A 641 3.87 -24.16 35.34
CA GLU A 641 2.55 -23.91 34.74
C GLU A 641 2.58 -23.94 33.21
N ALA A 642 3.69 -23.54 32.59
CA ALA A 642 3.88 -23.70 31.15
C ALA A 642 3.92 -25.18 30.74
N MET A 643 4.54 -26.06 31.54
CA MET A 643 4.56 -27.51 31.29
C MET A 643 3.17 -28.14 31.39
N GLU A 644 2.38 -27.77 32.40
CA GLU A 644 0.98 -28.23 32.50
C GLU A 644 0.14 -27.77 31.30
N LEU A 645 0.39 -26.54 30.84
CA LEU A 645 -0.30 -25.94 29.72
C LEU A 645 0.04 -26.67 28.41
N ILE A 646 1.31 -27.06 28.19
CA ILE A 646 1.75 -27.89 27.05
C ILE A 646 0.94 -29.19 26.99
N ASN A 647 0.83 -29.92 28.10
CA ASN A 647 0.10 -31.18 28.14
C ASN A 647 -1.38 -31.00 27.71
N LYS A 648 -2.05 -29.99 28.28
CA LYS A 648 -3.45 -29.67 27.93
C LYS A 648 -3.61 -29.33 26.44
N ALA A 649 -2.65 -28.62 25.85
CA ALA A 649 -2.67 -28.26 24.44
C ALA A 649 -2.49 -29.47 23.53
N LEU A 650 -1.52 -30.34 23.82
CA LEU A 650 -1.26 -31.53 23.01
C LEU A 650 -2.44 -32.50 23.02
N ILE A 651 -3.06 -32.74 24.18
CA ILE A 651 -4.29 -33.54 24.28
C ILE A 651 -5.39 -32.96 23.39
N LYS A 652 -5.51 -31.63 23.34
CA LYS A 652 -6.53 -30.95 22.54
C LYS A 652 -6.25 -31.05 21.04
N VAL A 653 -5.00 -30.84 20.62
CA VAL A 653 -4.57 -31.01 19.22
C VAL A 653 -4.83 -32.44 18.76
N ARG A 654 -4.43 -33.44 19.56
CA ARG A 654 -4.71 -34.87 19.28
C ARG A 654 -6.20 -35.14 19.11
N LYS A 655 -7.03 -34.72 20.07
CA LYS A 655 -8.48 -34.94 20.03
C LYS A 655 -9.15 -34.34 18.78
N ILE A 656 -8.64 -33.21 18.29
CA ILE A 656 -9.17 -32.55 17.08
C ILE A 656 -8.66 -33.24 15.81
N SER A 657 -7.41 -33.70 15.82
CA SER A 657 -6.84 -34.56 14.77
C SER A 657 -7.67 -35.84 14.60
N ASP A 658 -7.95 -36.56 15.70
CA ASP A 658 -8.74 -37.80 15.71
C ASP A 658 -10.17 -37.59 15.16
N ARG A 659 -10.74 -36.40 15.36
CA ARG A 659 -12.08 -36.02 14.86
C ARG A 659 -12.07 -35.54 13.40
N LYS A 660 -10.92 -35.46 12.75
CA LYS A 660 -10.73 -34.99 11.37
C LYS A 660 -11.34 -33.59 11.10
N LEU A 661 -11.27 -32.69 12.08
CA LEU A 661 -11.91 -31.36 11.97
C LEU A 661 -11.03 -30.27 11.35
N MET A 662 -9.70 -30.48 11.25
CA MET A 662 -8.75 -29.55 10.62
C MET A 662 -8.94 -29.44 9.09
N LEU A 663 -8.45 -28.36 8.47
CA LEU A 663 -8.61 -28.11 7.03
C LEU A 663 -7.81 -29.07 6.17
N MET A 664 -6.62 -29.45 6.62
CA MET A 664 -5.77 -30.46 5.96
C MET A 664 -6.47 -31.80 5.70
N HIS A 665 -7.43 -32.17 6.55
CA HIS A 665 -8.21 -33.41 6.38
C HIS A 665 -9.24 -33.36 5.24
N LEU A 666 -9.55 -32.17 4.74
CA LEU A 666 -10.49 -31.94 3.63
C LEU A 666 -9.77 -31.74 2.29
N ALA A 667 -8.44 -31.69 2.30
CA ALA A 667 -7.60 -31.48 1.12
C ALA A 667 -7.21 -32.79 0.43
N THR A 668 -7.39 -33.94 1.10
CA THR A 668 -7.38 -35.30 0.54
C THR A 668 -8.75 -35.67 0.01
#